data_AF-A0A972RCN3-F1
#
_entry.id   AF-A0A972RCN3-F1
#
_cell.length_a   1.000
_cell.length_b   1.000
_cell.length_c   1.000
_cell.angle_alpha   90.00
_cell.angle_beta   90.00
_cell.angle_gamma   90.00
#
_symmetry.space_group_name_H-M   'P 1'
#
loop_
_entity.id
_entity.type
_entity.pdbx_description
1 polymer ?
#
loop_
_entity_poly.entity_id
_entity_poly.type
_entity_poly.pdbx_seq_one_letter_code
_entity_poly.pdbx_strand_id
1 'polypeptide(L)'
;MKGKIIGYAVLVFAFTALATATAVASGSAFTKKWQGGVAFSVVAPMEAARFSSIDSGAKTSTLMLSLGIGSGAFHSPQDSPNLFYAITDRGPSFSCRKSKKIIGIANFCGPSVDDGTLFAVPDYTPRIVKIALSDQLDATIVETIELKDRDGKPISGLPNPLRHMQNRPGYSNSGARLRYDANGVDSEALVRLKNGGFWISDEYAPSLIHVAQNGTILERVVPESVAADLQQANYPVRGGLPDIYKYRKDGQGIESIALSPDERALYFMMQRPLANPDNSTQRRSRHVRLMKYALNEEGSLGVPLGEYLYVLDTPQTFANLRRGEGDLKKGGYYPQRNVKVSEIVALAGDELLVLERVRDVSKLYRINLNSGDNILGTTLSRGAVSSRESEVGKTLEQLYDPAGRYAAPVVKVSLFNSMTDMPGNLVLPPKVEGMALLDKRHLLLIGDNDFGIGNVSGATNRQNTQAVIIDIGAQLAATAGKTARIKMVEIGSYESGIYNASAAEITAYDKQRREIYVVNAKSGKVDILDAADPEQLRYIGELNVAADSGVAGLGAVNSVSVHGGLLAAAAERGDGNGNDKQGLGIVAFYNLDDRSLIKTVNVGSLPDMVTFTPAGTKLLVANEGEPNDRYDVDPEGSISIIDIVAGVPADRAVTVGFGDFNRGASRAYELPNAVRIFGKNASVAQDLEPEYITVAADSKTAWVSLQENNALAEIDIDAARITKIVALGFKDHSLESHELDLSDRDNTDKLDGMLLRNGRAKINIRNWDNVWGMYQPDTIANYSVAGQHYVVTANEGDSRDYSGFSEEARLSDRVAAGERLDAQLAAQKSKQALGRLKFTTTLGARDGVRRQLYAFGARSFSIWDDAGGRVYDSGSDFEHITAGRLGRDFNANNNKAPDSAKNDRSASKGPEPEALALGRINGRTYAFIGLERVGGIMLYDITSPYAPQFIQYTNNRDFAKNPSKEAAGDSGPEGMTFVAAADSPTGKALLIVANEVSGSTTVYQVY
;
A
#
# COMPACT_ATOMS: atom_id res chain seq x y z
N MET A 1 74.98 19.77 2.96
CA MET A 1 74.05 20.25 1.92
C MET A 1 72.75 19.48 2.12
N LYS A 2 71.67 20.13 2.55
CA LYS A 2 70.51 20.51 1.70
C LYS A 2 70.02 19.29 0.88
N GLY A 3 68.83 18.73 1.03
CA GLY A 3 67.67 19.06 1.85
C GLY A 3 66.46 18.22 1.41
N LYS A 4 65.41 18.27 2.23
CA LYS A 4 63.99 18.01 1.95
C LYS A 4 63.56 16.58 1.61
N ILE A 5 63.15 15.89 2.66
CA ILE A 5 62.04 14.94 2.70
C ILE A 5 60.76 15.71 2.32
N ILE A 6 60.02 15.25 1.30
CA ILE A 6 58.67 15.72 0.99
C ILE A 6 57.70 14.72 1.62
N GLY A 7 57.01 15.17 2.67
CA GLY A 7 55.87 14.46 3.25
C GLY A 7 54.65 14.59 2.34
N TYR A 8 53.97 13.47 2.12
CA TYR A 8 52.63 13.45 1.55
C TYR A 8 51.64 13.97 2.60
N ALA A 9 51.19 15.21 2.44
CA ALA A 9 50.03 15.72 3.15
C ALA A 9 48.77 15.24 2.41
N VAL A 10 48.03 14.30 3.01
CA VAL A 10 46.66 13.98 2.63
C VAL A 10 45.80 15.16 3.06
N LEU A 11 45.39 15.98 2.10
CA LEU A 11 44.46 17.08 2.33
C LEU A 11 43.05 16.51 2.45
N VAL A 12 42.63 16.18 3.67
CA VAL A 12 41.23 15.92 4.00
C VAL A 12 40.51 17.28 4.02
N PHE A 13 39.77 17.59 2.96
CA PHE A 13 38.82 18.70 2.98
C PHE A 13 37.62 18.30 3.85
N ALA A 14 37.71 18.62 5.15
CA ALA A 14 36.53 18.68 6.00
C ALA A 14 35.75 19.97 5.66
N PHE A 15 34.70 19.85 4.87
CA PHE A 15 33.70 20.91 4.73
C PHE A 15 32.83 20.92 6.00
N THR A 16 33.21 21.70 7.00
CA THR A 16 32.30 22.16 8.04
C THR A 16 31.41 23.27 7.48
N ALA A 17 30.30 22.87 6.85
CA ALA A 17 29.21 23.80 6.56
C ALA A 17 28.35 23.99 7.82
N LEU A 18 28.80 24.86 8.73
CA LEU A 18 27.88 25.52 9.66
C LEU A 18 27.14 26.61 8.86
N ALA A 19 26.11 26.21 8.12
CA ALA A 19 25.17 27.15 7.53
C ALA A 19 24.03 27.37 8.52
N THR A 20 24.08 28.50 9.20
CA THR A 20 22.96 29.08 9.94
C THR A 20 21.71 29.09 9.08
N ALA A 21 20.64 28.48 9.60
CA ALA A 21 19.32 28.45 9.00
C ALA A 21 18.69 29.85 8.99
N THR A 22 18.99 30.67 7.98
CA THR A 22 18.26 31.91 7.67
C THR A 22 18.45 32.31 6.20
N ALA A 23 17.89 31.53 5.26
CA ALA A 23 17.66 32.00 3.88
C ALA A 23 16.60 31.14 3.15
N VAL A 24 15.32 31.23 3.58
CA VAL A 24 14.16 30.65 2.84
C VAL A 24 13.16 31.72 2.41
N ALA A 25 13.54 33.01 2.45
CA ALA A 25 12.63 34.12 2.18
C ALA A 25 13.11 35.02 1.03
N SER A 26 13.08 34.51 -0.20
CA SER A 26 13.08 35.39 -1.38
C SER A 26 12.24 34.82 -2.52
N GLY A 27 10.97 34.53 -2.25
CA GLY A 27 9.96 34.55 -3.32
C GLY A 27 9.79 35.99 -3.82
N SER A 28 9.51 36.16 -5.12
CA SER A 28 9.10 37.46 -5.66
C SER A 28 7.92 38.01 -4.85
N ALA A 29 7.73 39.34 -4.79
CA ALA A 29 6.62 39.95 -4.06
C ALA A 29 5.24 39.35 -4.43
N PHE A 30 5.12 38.86 -5.67
CA PHE A 30 3.97 38.15 -6.20
C PHE A 30 3.73 36.79 -5.52
N THR A 31 4.73 35.89 -5.54
CA THR A 31 4.63 34.53 -4.98
C THR A 31 4.43 34.49 -3.46
N LYS A 32 4.85 35.53 -2.72
CA LYS A 32 4.54 35.65 -1.27
C LYS A 32 3.04 35.65 -0.97
N LYS A 33 2.19 36.07 -1.91
CA LYS A 33 0.73 36.07 -1.77
C LYS A 33 0.12 34.67 -1.86
N TRP A 34 0.87 33.67 -2.32
CA TRP A 34 0.43 32.28 -2.38
C TRP A 34 0.77 31.48 -1.13
N GLN A 35 1.26 32.14 -0.08
CA GLN A 35 1.56 31.50 1.19
C GLN A 35 0.27 30.91 1.79
N GLY A 36 0.29 29.60 2.09
CA GLY A 36 -0.91 28.86 2.51
C GLY A 36 -1.79 28.35 1.36
N GLY A 37 -1.37 28.60 0.12
CA GLY A 37 -2.05 28.21 -1.11
C GLY A 37 -3.23 29.09 -1.49
N VAL A 38 -3.61 29.06 -2.76
CA VAL A 38 -4.69 29.88 -3.34
C VAL A 38 -5.54 29.07 -4.31
N ALA A 39 -6.81 29.44 -4.45
CA ALA A 39 -7.73 28.90 -5.44
C ALA A 39 -8.17 29.99 -6.41
N PHE A 40 -8.36 29.64 -7.67
CA PHE A 40 -8.88 30.55 -8.70
C PHE A 40 -9.66 29.78 -9.76
N SER A 41 -10.24 30.49 -10.72
CA SER A 41 -10.92 29.88 -11.85
C SER A 41 -10.59 30.60 -13.15
N VAL A 42 -10.49 29.83 -14.24
CA VAL A 42 -10.32 30.35 -15.59
C VAL A 42 -11.70 30.43 -16.24
N VAL A 43 -12.11 31.65 -16.57
CA VAL A 43 -13.40 31.90 -17.23
C VAL A 43 -13.17 31.95 -18.74
N ALA A 44 -13.67 30.96 -19.45
CA ALA A 44 -13.50 30.83 -20.90
C ALA A 44 -14.80 30.29 -21.54
N PRO A 45 -15.83 31.12 -21.74
CA PRO A 45 -17.08 30.68 -22.35
C PRO A 45 -16.88 30.28 -23.81
N MET A 46 -17.64 29.28 -24.27
CA MET A 46 -17.72 28.88 -25.67
C MET A 46 -19.13 29.11 -26.22
N GLU A 47 -19.26 29.05 -27.55
CA GLU A 47 -20.58 29.04 -28.18
C GLU A 47 -21.38 27.81 -27.73
N ALA A 48 -22.68 28.00 -27.52
CA ALA A 48 -23.57 26.92 -27.09
C ALA A 48 -23.79 25.91 -28.22
N ALA A 49 -23.63 24.61 -27.92
CA ALA A 49 -23.90 23.55 -28.87
C ALA A 49 -25.39 23.28 -28.99
N ARG A 50 -25.91 23.33 -30.23
CA ARG A 50 -27.31 22.98 -30.55
C ARG A 50 -27.39 21.55 -31.04
N PHE A 51 -28.33 20.80 -30.48
CA PHE A 51 -28.65 19.42 -30.87
C PHE A 51 -29.97 19.39 -31.62
N SER A 52 -30.06 18.60 -32.68
CA SER A 52 -31.28 18.44 -33.49
C SER A 52 -31.38 17.01 -34.01
N SER A 53 -32.35 16.23 -33.52
CA SER A 53 -32.49 14.82 -33.94
C SER A 53 -32.92 14.68 -35.39
N ILE A 54 -32.37 13.69 -36.10
CA ILE A 54 -32.64 13.40 -37.53
C ILE A 54 -34.06 12.85 -37.81
N ASP A 55 -34.78 12.36 -36.80
CA ASP A 55 -36.09 11.74 -36.98
C ASP A 55 -37.23 12.74 -37.24
N SER A 56 -38.34 12.26 -37.83
CA SER A 56 -39.50 13.04 -38.32
C SER A 56 -40.29 13.85 -37.26
N GLY A 57 -39.88 13.81 -35.99
CA GLY A 57 -40.39 14.63 -34.87
C GLY A 57 -39.28 15.41 -34.17
N ALA A 58 -38.41 16.07 -34.94
CA ALA A 58 -37.16 16.72 -34.53
C ALA A 58 -37.22 17.34 -33.13
N LYS A 59 -36.50 16.73 -32.18
CA LYS A 59 -36.28 17.27 -30.83
C LYS A 59 -35.00 18.10 -30.85
N THR A 60 -35.07 19.28 -30.28
CA THR A 60 -33.92 20.18 -30.14
C THR A 60 -33.51 20.33 -28.68
N SER A 61 -32.22 20.55 -28.47
CA SER A 61 -31.65 20.85 -27.16
C SER A 61 -30.46 21.79 -27.33
N THR A 62 -30.12 22.56 -26.31
CA THR A 62 -28.97 23.46 -26.33
C THR A 62 -28.14 23.23 -25.07
N LEU A 63 -26.83 23.10 -25.25
CA LEU A 63 -25.87 22.91 -24.18
C LEU A 63 -24.93 24.11 -24.13
N MET A 64 -24.89 24.79 -22.98
CA MET A 64 -23.91 25.84 -22.73
C MET A 64 -22.55 25.19 -22.50
N LEU A 65 -21.53 25.71 -23.18
CA LEU A 65 -20.18 25.17 -23.15
C LEU A 65 -19.18 26.21 -22.63
N SER A 66 -18.08 25.71 -22.12
CA SER A 66 -16.87 26.47 -21.79
C SER A 66 -15.68 25.75 -22.39
N LEU A 67 -14.56 26.45 -22.52
CA LEU A 67 -13.34 25.85 -23.00
C LEU A 67 -12.86 24.79 -22.01
N GLY A 68 -12.60 23.60 -22.56
CA GLY A 68 -12.11 22.41 -21.87
C GLY A 68 -10.67 22.55 -21.42
N ILE A 69 -10.35 23.51 -20.56
CA ILE A 69 -8.98 23.74 -20.11
C ILE A 69 -8.72 22.79 -18.93
N GLY A 70 -7.58 22.09 -18.94
CA GLY A 70 -7.11 21.37 -17.77
C GLY A 70 -6.72 19.91 -18.00
N SER A 71 -6.79 19.41 -19.23
CA SER A 71 -6.28 18.07 -19.58
C SER A 71 -4.79 17.91 -19.22
N GLY A 72 -4.02 19.00 -19.39
CA GLY A 72 -2.61 19.05 -19.04
C GLY A 72 -2.17 20.49 -18.78
N ALA A 73 -1.08 20.65 -18.03
CA ALA A 73 -0.52 21.96 -17.71
C ALA A 73 1.01 21.95 -17.72
N PHE A 74 1.61 23.09 -18.08
CA PHE A 74 3.06 23.23 -18.10
C PHE A 74 3.48 24.65 -17.71
N HIS A 75 4.60 24.75 -17.01
CA HIS A 75 5.28 26.02 -16.75
C HIS A 75 6.73 25.92 -17.24
N SER A 76 7.14 26.88 -18.07
CA SER A 76 8.53 27.00 -18.48
C SER A 76 9.33 27.67 -17.36
N PRO A 77 10.45 27.10 -16.88
CA PRO A 77 11.28 27.74 -15.86
C PRO A 77 11.84 29.11 -16.24
N GLN A 78 11.76 29.50 -17.52
CA GLN A 78 12.17 30.82 -18.02
C GLN A 78 11.03 31.86 -17.97
N ASP A 79 9.78 31.42 -17.88
CA ASP A 79 8.62 32.29 -17.76
C ASP A 79 8.48 32.83 -16.31
N SER A 80 7.74 33.92 -16.15
CA SER A 80 7.36 34.36 -14.81
C SER A 80 6.43 33.34 -14.15
N PRO A 81 6.49 33.10 -12.82
CA PRO A 81 5.66 32.08 -12.16
C PRO A 81 4.15 32.27 -12.34
N ASN A 82 3.71 33.47 -12.73
CA ASN A 82 2.31 33.79 -13.00
C ASN A 82 1.83 33.41 -14.41
N LEU A 83 2.72 32.85 -15.23
CA LEU A 83 2.43 32.39 -16.59
C LEU A 83 2.52 30.87 -16.65
N PHE A 84 1.52 30.25 -17.24
CA PHE A 84 1.52 28.81 -17.51
C PHE A 84 0.75 28.50 -18.79
N TYR A 85 1.00 27.33 -19.34
CA TYR A 85 0.29 26.80 -20.50
C TYR A 85 -0.64 25.68 -20.04
N ALA A 86 -1.77 25.55 -20.71
CA ALA A 86 -2.66 24.41 -20.58
C ALA A 86 -3.13 23.97 -21.97
N ILE A 87 -3.56 22.72 -22.07
CA ILE A 87 -4.11 22.16 -23.30
C ILE A 87 -5.55 21.72 -23.09
N THR A 88 -6.32 21.72 -24.19
CA THR A 88 -7.68 21.19 -24.20
C THR A 88 -7.73 19.77 -24.74
N ASP A 89 -8.68 18.96 -24.27
CA ASP A 89 -9.05 17.66 -24.83
C ASP A 89 -9.60 17.80 -26.28
N ARG A 90 -9.95 16.67 -26.91
CA ARG A 90 -10.58 16.42 -28.22
C ARG A 90 -11.87 17.19 -28.53
N GLY A 91 -12.34 18.02 -27.61
CA GLY A 91 -13.54 18.81 -27.74
C GLY A 91 -14.73 18.32 -26.94
N PRO A 92 -15.81 19.13 -26.89
CA PRO A 92 -16.97 18.86 -26.06
C PRO A 92 -17.67 17.56 -26.49
N SER A 93 -17.52 16.50 -25.70
CA SER A 93 -18.06 15.18 -26.03
C SER A 93 -18.57 14.40 -24.82
N PHE A 94 -19.47 13.45 -25.05
CA PHE A 94 -19.96 12.52 -24.01
C PHE A 94 -20.51 11.23 -24.60
N SER A 95 -20.58 10.17 -23.80
CA SER A 95 -21.14 8.88 -24.26
C SER A 95 -22.59 9.01 -24.74
N CYS A 96 -22.93 8.38 -25.86
CA CYS A 96 -24.29 8.33 -26.42
C CYS A 96 -25.33 7.86 -25.38
N ARG A 97 -24.99 6.90 -24.51
CA ARG A 97 -25.85 6.47 -23.38
C ARG A 97 -26.26 7.59 -22.42
N LYS A 98 -25.47 8.65 -22.32
CA LYS A 98 -25.74 9.80 -21.44
C LYS A 98 -26.61 10.87 -22.12
N SER A 99 -27.02 10.70 -23.37
CA SER A 99 -27.78 11.72 -24.10
C SER A 99 -29.05 12.17 -23.38
N LYS A 100 -29.83 11.24 -22.81
CA LYS A 100 -31.02 11.59 -22.03
C LYS A 100 -30.67 12.47 -20.82
N LYS A 101 -29.59 12.12 -20.12
CA LYS A 101 -29.16 12.80 -18.90
C LYS A 101 -28.60 14.20 -19.18
N ILE A 102 -27.84 14.36 -20.27
CA ILE A 102 -27.11 15.60 -20.54
C ILE A 102 -27.94 16.57 -21.38
N ILE A 103 -28.65 16.09 -22.40
CA ILE A 103 -29.40 16.95 -23.35
C ILE A 103 -30.91 16.71 -23.33
N GLY A 104 -31.42 15.85 -22.44
CA GLY A 104 -32.86 15.57 -22.31
C GLY A 104 -33.44 14.64 -23.39
N ILE A 105 -32.63 14.19 -24.36
CA ILE A 105 -33.08 13.37 -25.49
C ILE A 105 -32.46 11.97 -25.40
N ALA A 106 -33.29 10.95 -25.20
CA ALA A 106 -32.85 9.56 -25.18
C ALA A 106 -32.49 9.04 -26.58
N ASN A 107 -31.57 8.07 -26.64
CA ASN A 107 -31.19 7.36 -27.87
C ASN A 107 -30.79 8.29 -29.02
N PHE A 108 -30.13 9.42 -28.70
CA PHE A 108 -29.87 10.48 -29.67
C PHE A 108 -28.99 10.02 -30.84
N CYS A 109 -28.06 9.09 -30.58
CA CYS A 109 -27.20 8.49 -31.60
C CYS A 109 -27.87 7.31 -32.34
N GLY A 110 -29.12 6.96 -31.99
CA GLY A 110 -29.86 5.81 -32.49
C GLY A 110 -30.30 4.85 -31.37
N PRO A 111 -31.37 4.06 -31.59
CA PRO A 111 -31.99 3.19 -30.59
C PRO A 111 -31.13 2.01 -30.13
N SER A 112 -30.04 1.69 -30.84
CA SER A 112 -29.13 0.59 -30.52
C SER A 112 -27.67 1.04 -30.42
N VAL A 113 -27.42 2.35 -30.23
CA VAL A 113 -26.08 2.94 -30.18
C VAL A 113 -25.75 3.33 -28.75
N ASP A 114 -25.12 2.40 -28.03
CA ASP A 114 -24.75 2.57 -26.64
C ASP A 114 -23.26 2.89 -26.44
N ASP A 115 -22.40 2.38 -27.31
CA ASP A 115 -20.95 2.50 -27.21
C ASP A 115 -20.35 3.69 -27.99
N GLY A 116 -21.18 4.58 -28.53
CA GLY A 116 -20.72 5.79 -29.23
C GLY A 116 -20.33 6.96 -28.32
N THR A 117 -19.57 7.88 -28.91
CA THR A 117 -19.22 9.19 -28.38
C THR A 117 -19.95 10.27 -29.19
N LEU A 118 -20.78 11.06 -28.53
CA LEU A 118 -21.50 12.20 -29.11
C LEU A 118 -20.65 13.46 -28.97
N PHE A 119 -20.26 14.05 -30.09
CA PHE A 119 -19.52 15.30 -30.19
C PHE A 119 -20.52 16.46 -30.33
N ALA A 120 -20.53 17.34 -29.34
CA ALA A 120 -21.40 18.52 -29.35
C ALA A 120 -20.94 19.56 -30.38
N VAL A 121 -19.62 19.62 -30.62
CA VAL A 121 -18.97 20.48 -31.61
C VAL A 121 -17.99 19.61 -32.43
N PRO A 122 -18.47 18.90 -33.47
CA PRO A 122 -17.65 17.94 -34.23
C PRO A 122 -16.45 18.53 -34.98
N ASP A 123 -16.49 19.82 -35.28
CA ASP A 123 -15.44 20.60 -35.94
C ASP A 123 -14.51 21.32 -34.95
N TYR A 124 -14.58 20.97 -33.65
CA TYR A 124 -13.69 21.51 -32.65
C TYR A 124 -12.23 21.16 -32.93
N THR A 125 -11.36 22.16 -32.81
CA THR A 125 -9.91 22.01 -32.89
C THR A 125 -9.29 22.10 -31.49
N PRO A 126 -8.59 21.04 -31.05
CA PRO A 126 -7.77 21.08 -29.84
C PRO A 126 -6.74 22.21 -29.90
N ARG A 127 -6.48 22.84 -28.76
CA ARG A 127 -5.67 24.06 -28.68
C ARG A 127 -4.88 24.14 -27.39
N ILE A 128 -3.74 24.81 -27.47
CA ILE A 128 -2.94 25.23 -26.33
C ILE A 128 -3.39 26.64 -25.95
N VAL A 129 -3.52 26.92 -24.66
CA VAL A 129 -3.77 28.26 -24.13
C VAL A 129 -2.64 28.68 -23.21
N LYS A 130 -2.19 29.93 -23.35
CA LYS A 130 -1.28 30.58 -22.40
C LYS A 130 -2.11 31.41 -21.45
N ILE A 131 -1.93 31.21 -20.16
CA ILE A 131 -2.71 31.85 -19.11
C ILE A 131 -1.78 32.71 -18.24
N ALA A 132 -2.21 33.93 -17.98
CA ALA A 132 -1.58 34.84 -17.03
C ALA A 132 -2.46 35.02 -15.80
N LEU A 133 -1.85 34.94 -14.62
CA LEU A 133 -2.50 35.19 -13.34
C LEU A 133 -2.16 36.61 -12.85
N SER A 134 -3.19 37.39 -12.51
CA SER A 134 -3.04 38.72 -11.90
C SER A 134 -2.67 38.64 -10.42
N ASP A 135 -2.30 39.78 -9.83
CA ASP A 135 -2.07 39.95 -8.39
C ASP A 135 -3.32 39.66 -7.54
N GLN A 136 -4.50 39.75 -8.14
CA GLN A 136 -5.81 39.48 -7.54
C GLN A 136 -6.30 38.06 -7.85
N LEU A 137 -5.47 37.23 -8.48
CA LEU A 137 -5.78 35.87 -8.93
C LEU A 137 -6.80 35.77 -10.06
N ASP A 138 -6.93 36.84 -10.85
CA ASP A 138 -7.71 36.79 -12.10
C ASP A 138 -6.88 36.06 -13.16
N ALA A 139 -7.37 34.91 -13.64
CA ALA A 139 -6.73 34.14 -14.69
C ALA A 139 -7.25 34.56 -16.07
N THR A 140 -6.36 35.06 -16.93
CA THR A 140 -6.68 35.53 -18.27
C THR A 140 -5.94 34.72 -19.32
N ILE A 141 -6.65 34.27 -20.35
CA ILE A 141 -6.03 33.67 -21.54
C ILE A 141 -5.39 34.80 -22.35
N VAL A 142 -4.06 34.78 -22.45
CA VAL A 142 -3.28 35.81 -23.16
C VAL A 142 -2.86 35.37 -24.56
N GLU A 143 -2.92 34.07 -24.84
CA GLU A 143 -2.61 33.50 -26.16
C GLU A 143 -3.38 32.19 -26.35
N THR A 144 -3.85 31.95 -27.57
CA THR A 144 -4.51 30.71 -27.99
C THR A 144 -3.83 30.20 -29.25
N ILE A 145 -3.35 28.96 -29.21
CA ILE A 145 -2.61 28.30 -30.30
C ILE A 145 -3.42 27.08 -30.74
N GLU A 146 -4.16 27.20 -31.83
CA GLU A 146 -4.90 26.09 -32.42
C GLU A 146 -3.95 25.12 -33.14
N LEU A 147 -4.17 23.82 -32.94
CA LEU A 147 -3.39 22.79 -33.63
C LEU A 147 -3.78 22.71 -35.11
N LYS A 148 -2.77 22.64 -35.98
CA LYS A 148 -2.92 22.74 -37.43
C LYS A 148 -2.08 21.67 -38.14
N ASP A 149 -2.55 21.27 -39.31
CA ASP A 149 -1.75 20.44 -40.22
C ASP A 149 -0.64 21.25 -40.92
N ARG A 150 0.11 20.59 -41.82
CA ARG A 150 1.25 21.21 -42.52
C ARG A 150 0.87 22.40 -43.41
N ASP A 151 -0.38 22.46 -43.85
CA ASP A 151 -0.90 23.52 -44.72
C ASP A 151 -1.55 24.66 -43.92
N GLY A 152 -1.51 24.58 -42.58
CA GLY A 152 -2.10 25.56 -41.68
C GLY A 152 -3.59 25.37 -41.44
N LYS A 153 -4.19 24.26 -41.89
CA LYS A 153 -5.61 23.95 -41.66
C LYS A 153 -5.80 23.40 -40.23
N PRO A 154 -6.80 23.88 -39.48
CA PRO A 154 -7.11 23.33 -38.16
C PRO A 154 -7.39 21.82 -38.22
N ILE A 155 -6.83 21.07 -37.26
CA ILE A 155 -7.14 19.64 -37.10
C ILE A 155 -8.45 19.45 -36.32
N SER A 156 -9.00 18.24 -36.34
CA SER A 156 -10.19 17.88 -35.55
C SER A 156 -9.81 17.16 -34.26
N GLY A 157 -10.77 17.02 -33.34
CA GLY A 157 -10.68 16.07 -32.22
C GLY A 157 -11.41 14.75 -32.47
N LEU A 158 -11.64 14.37 -33.74
CA LEU A 158 -12.41 13.16 -34.06
C LEU A 158 -11.56 11.88 -33.94
N PRO A 159 -12.18 10.72 -33.67
CA PRO A 159 -11.44 9.47 -33.50
C PRO A 159 -10.69 9.04 -34.78
N ASN A 160 -9.57 8.35 -34.60
CA ASN A 160 -8.72 7.90 -35.70
C ASN A 160 -9.17 6.57 -36.36
N PRO A 161 -8.83 6.32 -37.64
CA PRO A 161 -9.19 5.11 -38.41
C PRO A 161 -8.25 3.91 -38.13
N LEU A 162 -8.18 3.46 -36.88
CA LEU A 162 -7.23 2.43 -36.44
C LEU A 162 -7.72 1.01 -36.79
N ARG A 163 -6.85 0.16 -37.35
CA ARG A 163 -7.19 -1.22 -37.79
C ARG A 163 -7.02 -2.24 -36.68
N HIS A 164 -6.00 -2.06 -35.85
CA HIS A 164 -5.60 -3.02 -34.82
C HIS A 164 -5.93 -2.55 -33.39
N MET A 165 -6.61 -1.42 -33.27
CA MET A 165 -7.12 -0.87 -32.02
C MET A 165 -8.57 -0.42 -32.21
N GLN A 166 -9.38 -0.53 -31.18
CA GLN A 166 -10.76 -0.04 -31.24
C GLN A 166 -10.81 1.39 -30.72
N ASN A 167 -11.35 2.28 -31.55
CA ASN A 167 -11.85 3.59 -31.16
C ASN A 167 -13.36 3.58 -31.16
N ARG A 168 -13.97 4.11 -30.09
CA ARG A 168 -15.41 4.29 -30.06
C ARG A 168 -15.89 5.14 -31.23
N PRO A 169 -17.06 4.79 -31.80
CA PRO A 169 -17.61 5.53 -32.91
C PRO A 169 -18.07 6.94 -32.54
N GLY A 170 -17.70 7.95 -33.34
CA GLY A 170 -18.14 9.33 -33.15
C GLY A 170 -19.50 9.64 -33.78
N TYR A 171 -20.31 10.47 -33.14
CA TYR A 171 -21.61 10.96 -33.62
C TYR A 171 -21.68 12.47 -33.49
N SER A 172 -22.29 13.15 -34.45
CA SER A 172 -22.45 14.60 -34.45
C SER A 172 -23.59 15.06 -33.54
N ASN A 173 -23.67 16.36 -33.29
CA ASN A 173 -24.81 17.02 -32.65
C ASN A 173 -26.15 16.90 -33.39
N SER A 174 -26.20 16.25 -34.57
CA SER A 174 -27.45 15.82 -35.22
C SER A 174 -27.83 14.35 -34.95
N GLY A 175 -26.92 13.58 -34.36
CA GLY A 175 -27.04 12.12 -34.21
C GLY A 175 -26.49 11.36 -35.42
N ALA A 176 -26.00 12.04 -36.46
CA ALA A 176 -25.35 11.38 -37.60
C ALA A 176 -23.99 10.80 -37.22
N ARG A 177 -23.70 9.60 -37.74
CA ARG A 177 -22.40 8.95 -37.59
C ARG A 177 -21.29 9.77 -38.26
N LEU A 178 -20.25 10.08 -37.50
CA LEU A 178 -19.05 10.77 -37.99
C LEU A 178 -18.07 9.76 -38.59
N ARG A 179 -17.33 10.22 -39.61
CA ARG A 179 -16.19 9.48 -40.16
C ARG A 179 -15.01 9.60 -39.21
N TYR A 180 -14.16 8.57 -39.21
CA TYR A 180 -12.85 8.66 -38.57
C TYR A 180 -11.97 9.68 -39.33
N ASP A 181 -11.09 10.35 -38.60
CA ASP A 181 -10.15 11.34 -39.15
C ASP A 181 -8.72 10.96 -38.76
N ALA A 182 -7.83 10.80 -39.75
CA ALA A 182 -6.42 10.51 -39.50
C ALA A 182 -5.68 11.70 -38.86
N ASN A 183 -6.19 12.93 -39.04
CA ASN A 183 -5.63 14.13 -38.40
C ASN A 183 -6.09 14.31 -36.95
N GLY A 184 -7.11 13.55 -36.53
CA GLY A 184 -7.76 13.72 -35.25
C GLY A 184 -6.82 13.52 -34.06
N VAL A 185 -6.95 14.39 -33.05
CA VAL A 185 -6.13 14.37 -31.83
C VAL A 185 -6.99 14.48 -30.59
N ASP A 186 -6.64 13.67 -29.61
CA ASP A 186 -7.21 13.52 -28.29
C ASP A 186 -6.16 13.88 -27.25
N SER A 187 -5.88 15.18 -27.14
CA SER A 187 -4.71 15.68 -26.44
C SER A 187 -4.90 15.74 -24.94
N GLU A 188 -3.94 15.19 -24.20
CA GLU A 188 -3.98 15.13 -22.74
C GLU A 188 -2.93 16.04 -22.11
N ALA A 189 -1.64 15.82 -22.37
CA ALA A 189 -0.56 16.58 -21.76
C ALA A 189 0.28 17.38 -22.77
N LEU A 190 0.99 18.39 -22.27
CA LEU A 190 1.90 19.22 -23.07
C LEU A 190 3.19 19.57 -22.32
N VAL A 191 4.27 19.76 -23.07
CA VAL A 191 5.49 20.43 -22.60
C VAL A 191 5.95 21.42 -23.66
N ARG A 192 6.62 22.49 -23.24
CA ARG A 192 7.14 23.52 -24.15
C ARG A 192 8.67 23.52 -24.17
N LEU A 193 9.23 23.52 -25.38
CA LEU A 193 10.66 23.58 -25.66
C LEU A 193 11.19 25.03 -25.62
N LYS A 194 12.50 25.21 -25.42
CA LYS A 194 13.19 26.51 -25.46
C LYS A 194 13.06 27.21 -26.82
N ASN A 195 13.01 26.44 -27.91
CA ASN A 195 12.79 26.96 -29.26
C ASN A 195 11.35 27.48 -29.48
N GLY A 196 10.46 27.29 -28.50
CA GLY A 196 9.08 27.74 -28.53
C GLY A 196 8.07 26.73 -29.08
N GLY A 197 8.53 25.60 -29.63
CA GLY A 197 7.70 24.46 -29.97
C GLY A 197 7.21 23.68 -28.75
N PHE A 198 6.40 22.66 -29.01
CA PHE A 198 5.75 21.85 -27.99
C PHE A 198 5.83 20.37 -28.33
N TRP A 199 5.87 19.54 -27.30
CA TRP A 199 5.42 18.15 -27.40
C TRP A 199 4.07 18.02 -26.74
N ILE A 200 3.20 17.20 -27.32
CA ILE A 200 1.83 16.94 -26.85
C ILE A 200 1.60 15.42 -26.85
N SER A 201 0.88 14.88 -25.87
CA SER A 201 0.44 13.48 -25.87
C SER A 201 -0.96 13.31 -26.47
N ASP A 202 -1.28 12.10 -26.92
CA ASP A 202 -2.58 11.76 -27.50
C ASP A 202 -3.10 10.39 -27.03
N GLU A 203 -4.41 10.28 -26.78
CA GLU A 203 -5.03 9.02 -26.35
C GLU A 203 -5.52 8.10 -27.47
N TYR A 204 -5.89 8.64 -28.63
CA TYR A 204 -6.49 7.83 -29.70
C TYR A 204 -5.50 6.82 -30.24
N ALA A 205 -4.38 7.28 -30.77
CA ALA A 205 -3.24 6.42 -31.04
C ALA A 205 -2.19 6.85 -30.03
N PRO A 206 -1.84 6.03 -29.01
CA PRO A 206 -0.95 6.46 -27.94
C PRO A 206 0.33 7.03 -28.55
N SER A 207 0.45 8.36 -28.59
CA SER A 207 1.42 9.03 -29.45
C SER A 207 1.97 10.31 -28.85
N LEU A 208 3.13 10.71 -29.37
CA LEU A 208 3.80 11.96 -29.08
C LEU A 208 3.76 12.83 -30.33
N ILE A 209 3.30 14.06 -30.20
CA ILE A 209 3.10 15.00 -31.31
C ILE A 209 4.02 16.19 -31.12
N HIS A 210 4.93 16.42 -32.06
CA HIS A 210 5.80 17.59 -32.08
C HIS A 210 5.10 18.72 -32.81
N VAL A 211 4.99 19.89 -32.18
CA VAL A 211 4.24 21.03 -32.67
C VAL A 211 5.12 22.27 -32.68
N ALA A 212 5.09 23.02 -33.78
CA ALA A 212 5.76 24.31 -33.86
C ALA A 212 5.07 25.36 -32.97
N GLN A 213 5.76 26.48 -32.69
CA GLN A 213 5.23 27.56 -31.85
C GLN A 213 3.86 28.08 -32.31
N ASN A 214 3.57 28.05 -33.62
CA ASN A 214 2.32 28.55 -34.21
C ASN A 214 1.17 27.51 -34.25
N GLY A 215 1.39 26.32 -33.69
CA GLY A 215 0.42 25.22 -33.67
C GLY A 215 0.52 24.22 -34.83
N THR A 216 1.43 24.42 -35.80
CA THR A 216 1.62 23.46 -36.90
C THR A 216 2.26 22.16 -36.39
N ILE A 217 1.62 21.02 -36.66
CA ILE A 217 2.17 19.70 -36.35
C ILE A 217 3.34 19.39 -37.28
N LEU A 218 4.50 19.15 -36.68
CA LEU A 218 5.76 18.82 -37.36
C LEU A 218 5.90 17.32 -37.56
N GLU A 219 5.56 16.52 -36.55
CA GLU A 219 5.50 15.07 -36.65
C GLU A 219 4.59 14.46 -35.57
N ARG A 220 4.08 13.25 -35.84
CA ARG A 220 3.40 12.39 -34.87
C ARG A 220 4.12 11.04 -34.79
N VAL A 221 4.55 10.67 -33.60
CA VAL A 221 5.27 9.41 -33.32
C VAL A 221 4.34 8.45 -32.61
N VAL A 222 4.08 7.31 -33.24
CA VAL A 222 3.09 6.30 -32.79
C VAL A 222 3.76 4.93 -32.61
N PRO A 223 3.07 3.91 -32.06
CA PRO A 223 3.57 2.55 -32.07
C PRO A 223 3.77 2.06 -33.50
N GLU A 224 4.81 1.26 -33.73
CA GLU A 224 5.29 0.91 -35.07
C GLU A 224 4.20 0.43 -36.04
N SER A 225 3.31 -0.48 -35.61
CA SER A 225 2.24 -1.02 -36.45
C SER A 225 1.10 -0.03 -36.73
N VAL A 226 1.01 1.04 -35.95
CA VAL A 226 -0.05 2.05 -36.00
C VAL A 226 0.22 3.12 -37.04
N ALA A 227 1.49 3.35 -37.38
CA ALA A 227 1.88 4.38 -38.35
C ALA A 227 1.19 4.21 -39.71
N ALA A 228 0.96 2.97 -40.15
CA ALA A 228 0.28 2.67 -41.40
C ALA A 228 -1.19 3.13 -41.43
N ASP A 229 -1.87 3.12 -40.28
CA ASP A 229 -3.28 3.49 -40.16
C ASP A 229 -3.50 5.01 -40.27
N LEU A 230 -2.46 5.79 -39.97
CA LEU A 230 -2.49 7.25 -39.91
C LEU A 230 -1.76 7.92 -41.08
N GLN A 231 -1.36 7.19 -42.12
CA GLN A 231 -0.67 7.75 -43.29
C GLN A 231 -1.48 8.80 -44.05
N GLN A 232 -2.80 8.84 -43.86
CA GLN A 232 -3.68 9.85 -44.45
C GLN A 232 -3.68 11.19 -43.69
N ALA A 233 -2.99 11.28 -42.54
CA ALA A 233 -2.81 12.54 -41.85
C ALA A 233 -1.98 13.51 -42.71
N ASN A 234 -2.34 14.79 -42.69
CA ASN A 234 -1.66 15.83 -43.45
C ASN A 234 -0.44 16.39 -42.69
N TYR A 235 0.31 15.51 -42.03
CA TYR A 235 1.58 15.79 -41.36
C TYR A 235 2.38 14.48 -41.28
N PRO A 236 3.71 14.53 -41.11
CA PRO A 236 4.53 13.32 -40.99
C PRO A 236 4.07 12.44 -39.82
N VAL A 237 3.82 11.15 -40.09
CA VAL A 237 3.55 10.14 -39.07
C VAL A 237 4.60 9.04 -39.18
N ARG A 238 5.23 8.67 -38.06
CA ARG A 238 6.23 7.59 -38.04
C ARG A 238 6.02 6.63 -36.87
N GLY A 239 6.41 5.38 -37.09
CA GLY A 239 6.56 4.38 -36.04
C GLY A 239 7.84 4.66 -35.26
N GLY A 240 7.72 4.98 -33.98
CA GLY A 240 8.88 5.23 -33.10
C GLY A 240 8.67 4.81 -31.66
N LEU A 241 7.47 4.33 -31.31
CA LEU A 241 7.16 3.79 -29.99
C LEU A 241 7.11 2.26 -30.05
N PRO A 242 7.45 1.55 -28.95
CA PRO A 242 7.27 0.11 -28.85
C PRO A 242 5.84 -0.30 -29.18
N ASP A 243 5.69 -1.33 -30.01
CA ASP A 243 4.38 -1.72 -30.53
C ASP A 243 3.40 -2.21 -29.43
N ILE A 244 3.92 -2.59 -28.26
CA ILE A 244 3.11 -3.01 -27.10
C ILE A 244 2.11 -1.91 -26.66
N TYR A 245 2.43 -0.63 -26.85
CA TYR A 245 1.55 0.46 -26.44
C TYR A 245 0.20 0.48 -27.19
N LYS A 246 0.09 -0.21 -28.34
CA LYS A 246 -1.19 -0.37 -29.05
C LYS A 246 -2.25 -1.09 -28.22
N TYR A 247 -1.86 -1.86 -27.19
CA TYR A 247 -2.79 -2.53 -26.28
C TYR A 247 -3.40 -1.57 -25.24
N ARG A 248 -3.28 -0.25 -25.42
CA ARG A 248 -3.98 0.73 -24.59
C ARG A 248 -5.50 0.54 -24.64
N LYS A 249 -6.18 0.81 -23.53
CA LYS A 249 -7.66 0.81 -23.48
C LYS A 249 -8.19 2.06 -24.19
N ASP A 250 -9.25 1.93 -24.99
CA ASP A 250 -9.94 3.06 -25.64
C ASP A 250 -10.19 4.24 -24.68
N GLY A 251 -9.68 5.43 -25.05
CA GLY A 251 -9.68 6.66 -24.24
C GLY A 251 -8.88 6.56 -22.94
N GLN A 252 -7.74 5.85 -22.98
CA GLN A 252 -6.75 5.70 -21.89
C GLN A 252 -5.36 5.48 -22.53
N GLY A 253 -4.83 6.51 -23.21
CA GLY A 253 -3.56 6.41 -23.94
C GLY A 253 -2.37 6.98 -23.17
N ILE A 254 -1.51 7.74 -23.85
CA ILE A 254 -0.43 8.47 -23.18
C ILE A 254 -1.06 9.66 -22.46
N GLU A 255 -1.21 9.54 -21.15
CA GLU A 255 -1.84 10.56 -20.32
C GLU A 255 -0.94 11.78 -20.17
N SER A 256 0.35 11.53 -19.92
CA SER A 256 1.23 12.52 -19.34
C SER A 256 2.61 12.48 -19.95
N ILE A 257 3.23 13.66 -20.06
CA ILE A 257 4.58 13.84 -20.58
C ILE A 257 5.37 14.83 -19.73
N ALA A 258 6.67 14.58 -19.55
CA ALA A 258 7.57 15.50 -18.87
C ALA A 258 8.82 15.76 -19.71
N LEU A 259 9.31 16.99 -19.65
CA LEU A 259 10.55 17.42 -20.30
C LEU A 259 11.64 17.59 -19.24
N SER A 260 12.80 16.95 -19.42
CA SER A 260 13.92 17.20 -18.52
C SER A 260 14.33 18.68 -18.58
N PRO A 261 14.74 19.32 -17.46
CA PRO A 261 15.08 20.74 -17.46
C PRO A 261 16.22 21.14 -18.44
N ASP A 262 17.10 20.19 -18.77
CA ASP A 262 18.17 20.37 -19.76
C ASP A 262 17.73 20.09 -21.21
N GLU A 263 16.48 19.67 -21.43
CA GLU A 263 15.88 19.29 -22.71
C GLU A 263 16.59 18.15 -23.45
N ARG A 264 17.23 17.25 -22.71
CA ARG A 264 17.88 16.06 -23.27
C ARG A 264 17.00 14.82 -23.21
N ALA A 265 15.93 14.83 -22.44
CA ALA A 265 15.02 13.71 -22.31
C ALA A 265 13.55 14.13 -22.29
N LEU A 266 12.73 13.30 -22.92
CA LEU A 266 11.28 13.35 -22.84
C LEU A 266 10.79 12.07 -22.16
N TYR A 267 9.88 12.22 -21.21
CA TYR A 267 9.27 11.12 -20.49
C TYR A 267 7.79 11.03 -20.86
N PHE A 268 7.23 9.82 -20.86
CA PHE A 268 5.78 9.66 -20.92
C PHE A 268 5.29 8.50 -20.05
N MET A 269 4.05 8.61 -19.57
CA MET A 269 3.36 7.54 -18.86
C MET A 269 1.99 7.27 -19.48
N MET A 270 1.63 5.98 -19.52
CA MET A 270 0.26 5.58 -19.80
C MET A 270 -0.63 5.97 -18.61
N GLN A 271 -1.89 6.33 -18.87
CA GLN A 271 -2.84 6.64 -17.79
C GLN A 271 -2.98 5.47 -16.80
N ARG A 272 -2.99 4.26 -17.36
CA ARG A 272 -3.30 2.98 -16.69
C ARG A 272 -2.53 1.82 -17.33
N PRO A 273 -2.55 0.63 -16.69
CA PRO A 273 -2.00 -0.58 -17.28
C PRO A 273 -2.58 -0.86 -18.67
N LEU A 274 -1.82 -1.58 -19.50
CA LEU A 274 -2.28 -1.97 -20.82
C LEU A 274 -3.35 -3.06 -20.75
N ALA A 275 -4.25 -3.10 -21.73
CA ALA A 275 -5.16 -4.23 -21.97
C ALA A 275 -4.44 -5.39 -22.66
N ASN A 276 -3.39 -5.86 -22.00
CA ASN A 276 -2.54 -6.94 -22.45
C ASN A 276 -2.59 -8.09 -21.43
N PRO A 277 -3.10 -9.27 -21.79
CA PRO A 277 -3.68 -9.62 -23.09
C PRO A 277 -5.09 -9.06 -23.31
N ASP A 278 -5.77 -8.57 -22.26
CA ASP A 278 -7.18 -8.17 -22.35
C ASP A 278 -7.61 -7.06 -21.37
N ASN A 279 -8.85 -6.60 -21.53
CA ASN A 279 -9.46 -5.59 -20.67
C ASN A 279 -9.71 -6.07 -19.23
N SER A 280 -9.79 -7.38 -18.97
CA SER A 280 -9.99 -7.91 -17.62
C SER A 280 -8.71 -7.78 -16.80
N THR A 281 -7.58 -8.06 -17.44
CA THR A 281 -6.23 -7.88 -16.89
C THR A 281 -6.00 -6.40 -16.57
N GLN A 282 -6.25 -5.51 -17.53
CA GLN A 282 -6.10 -4.07 -17.33
C GLN A 282 -6.87 -3.53 -16.13
N ARG A 283 -8.10 -4.04 -15.90
CA ARG A 283 -8.97 -3.55 -14.83
C ARG A 283 -8.46 -3.87 -13.43
N ARG A 284 -7.66 -4.93 -13.28
CA ARG A 284 -7.15 -5.43 -12.00
C ARG A 284 -5.67 -5.12 -11.78
N SER A 285 -4.93 -4.92 -12.87
CA SER A 285 -3.49 -4.66 -12.80
C SER A 285 -3.19 -3.31 -12.15
N ARG A 286 -1.99 -3.22 -11.57
CA ARG A 286 -1.41 -2.00 -11.01
C ARG A 286 -0.17 -1.53 -11.80
N HIS A 287 0.26 -2.33 -12.78
CA HIS A 287 1.54 -2.15 -13.48
C HIS A 287 1.40 -1.18 -14.65
N VAL A 288 1.88 0.05 -14.46
CA VAL A 288 1.90 1.14 -15.45
C VAL A 288 3.31 1.29 -16.03
N ARG A 289 3.39 1.54 -17.33
CA ARG A 289 4.66 1.71 -18.05
C ARG A 289 5.03 3.18 -18.16
N LEU A 290 6.29 3.48 -17.84
CA LEU A 290 6.93 4.79 -17.95
C LEU A 290 8.08 4.70 -18.95
N MET A 291 8.08 5.54 -19.98
CA MET A 291 9.16 5.60 -20.98
C MET A 291 10.03 6.83 -20.82
N LYS A 292 11.31 6.68 -21.15
CA LYS A 292 12.29 7.76 -21.31
C LYS A 292 12.86 7.71 -22.73
N TYR A 293 12.86 8.84 -23.42
CA TYR A 293 13.44 9.04 -24.74
C TYR A 293 14.52 10.12 -24.71
N ALA A 294 15.50 10.01 -25.60
CA ALA A 294 16.42 11.09 -25.87
C ALA A 294 15.75 12.18 -26.70
N LEU A 295 16.12 13.43 -26.46
CA LEU A 295 15.88 14.56 -27.36
C LEU A 295 17.22 15.02 -27.95
N ASN A 296 17.23 15.38 -29.23
CA ASN A 296 18.39 16.03 -29.84
C ASN A 296 18.43 17.54 -29.54
N GLU A 297 19.44 18.25 -30.04
CA GLU A 297 19.62 19.69 -29.79
C GLU A 297 18.47 20.53 -30.36
N GLU A 298 17.80 20.04 -31.42
CA GLU A 298 16.63 20.68 -32.03
C GLU A 298 15.31 20.34 -31.30
N GLY A 299 15.34 19.52 -30.25
CA GLY A 299 14.16 19.09 -29.49
C GLY A 299 13.33 18.00 -30.16
N SER A 300 13.86 17.33 -31.19
CA SER A 300 13.22 16.20 -31.88
C SER A 300 13.44 14.88 -31.11
N LEU A 301 12.47 13.98 -31.20
CA LEU A 301 12.48 12.72 -30.46
C LEU A 301 13.47 11.71 -31.08
N GLY A 302 14.48 11.35 -30.31
CA GLY A 302 15.53 10.39 -30.68
C GLY A 302 15.18 8.95 -30.29
N VAL A 303 16.19 8.22 -29.80
CA VAL A 303 16.07 6.80 -29.43
C VAL A 303 15.42 6.62 -28.05
N PRO A 304 14.71 5.50 -27.81
CA PRO A 304 14.27 5.14 -26.47
C PRO A 304 15.49 4.85 -25.58
N LEU A 305 15.51 5.45 -24.40
CA LEU A 305 16.57 5.29 -23.40
C LEU A 305 16.20 4.28 -22.32
N GLY A 306 14.90 4.16 -22.00
CA GLY A 306 14.45 3.17 -21.04
C GLY A 306 12.94 3.05 -20.93
N GLU A 307 12.51 1.92 -20.40
CA GLU A 307 11.14 1.60 -20.01
C GLU A 307 11.17 1.13 -18.56
N TYR A 308 10.29 1.65 -17.73
CA TYR A 308 10.28 1.41 -16.29
C TYR A 308 8.88 1.03 -15.83
N LEU A 309 8.83 0.17 -14.82
CA LEU A 309 7.61 -0.24 -14.17
C LEU A 309 7.25 0.71 -13.02
N TYR A 310 6.05 1.27 -13.06
CA TYR A 310 5.42 2.03 -11.99
C TYR A 310 4.22 1.26 -11.45
N VAL A 311 4.08 1.15 -10.13
CA VAL A 311 2.97 0.42 -9.50
C VAL A 311 1.97 1.42 -8.92
N LEU A 312 0.73 1.42 -9.41
CA LEU A 312 -0.36 2.24 -8.86
C LEU A 312 -0.68 1.86 -7.41
N ASP A 313 -1.12 2.84 -6.63
CA ASP A 313 -1.70 2.57 -5.31
C ASP A 313 -3.04 1.80 -5.44
N THR A 314 -3.44 1.17 -4.33
CA THR A 314 -4.76 0.52 -4.25
C THR A 314 -5.85 1.55 -3.90
N PRO A 315 -7.11 1.36 -4.32
CA PRO A 315 -8.21 2.29 -4.05
C PRO A 315 -8.44 2.59 -2.56
N GLN A 316 -8.13 1.63 -1.69
CA GLN A 316 -8.25 1.76 -0.24
C GLN A 316 -7.46 2.95 0.30
N THR A 317 -6.36 3.28 -0.35
CA THR A 317 -5.47 4.37 0.08
C THR A 317 -6.00 5.77 -0.25
N PHE A 318 -7.11 5.87 -1.00
CA PHE A 318 -7.75 7.13 -1.42
C PHE A 318 -9.05 7.42 -0.63
N ALA A 319 -9.36 6.64 0.41
CA ALA A 319 -10.58 6.81 1.18
C ALA A 319 -10.45 6.26 2.61
N ASN A 320 -11.23 6.78 3.55
CA ASN A 320 -11.42 6.19 4.87
C ASN A 320 -12.86 5.69 4.98
N LEU A 321 -13.03 4.37 4.99
CA LEU A 321 -14.34 3.73 4.98
C LEU A 321 -15.14 4.00 6.27
N ARG A 322 -14.48 4.00 7.44
CA ARG A 322 -15.14 4.19 8.74
C ARG A 322 -15.64 5.62 8.90
N ARG A 323 -14.87 6.60 8.43
CA ARG A 323 -15.23 8.02 8.48
C ARG A 323 -16.13 8.45 7.31
N GLY A 324 -16.24 7.64 6.26
CA GLY A 324 -17.01 8.00 5.07
C GLY A 324 -16.32 9.09 4.23
N GLU A 325 -15.00 9.20 4.32
CA GLU A 325 -14.20 10.28 3.73
C GLU A 325 -13.42 9.79 2.50
N GLY A 326 -13.11 10.72 1.59
CA GLY A 326 -12.35 10.45 0.36
C GLY A 326 -13.19 9.77 -0.74
N ASP A 327 -12.51 9.04 -1.63
CA ASP A 327 -13.12 8.45 -2.82
C ASP A 327 -13.84 7.13 -2.51
N LEU A 328 -15.10 7.25 -2.09
CA LEU A 328 -16.00 6.13 -1.83
C LEU A 328 -17.10 6.00 -2.91
N LYS A 329 -17.54 4.76 -3.15
CA LYS A 329 -18.61 4.38 -4.06
C LYS A 329 -19.64 3.53 -3.33
N LYS A 330 -20.85 4.08 -3.14
CA LYS A 330 -21.97 3.41 -2.45
C LYS A 330 -21.59 2.83 -1.07
N GLY A 331 -20.73 3.54 -0.33
CA GLY A 331 -20.26 3.08 0.98
C GLY A 331 -19.16 2.00 0.95
N GLY A 332 -18.51 1.77 -0.20
CA GLY A 332 -17.30 0.95 -0.33
C GLY A 332 -16.23 1.65 -1.17
N TYR A 333 -15.07 1.02 -1.40
CA TYR A 333 -14.02 1.60 -2.23
C TYR A 333 -14.39 1.57 -3.73
N TYR A 334 -13.77 2.45 -4.52
CA TYR A 334 -13.76 2.28 -5.97
C TYR A 334 -12.94 1.03 -6.37
N PRO A 335 -13.20 0.42 -7.54
CA PRO A 335 -12.39 -0.69 -8.04
C PRO A 335 -11.01 -0.22 -8.53
N GLN A 336 -10.02 -1.12 -8.65
CA GLN A 336 -8.64 -0.79 -9.05
C GLN A 336 -8.57 -0.03 -10.37
N ARG A 337 -9.42 -0.41 -11.34
CA ARG A 337 -9.60 0.28 -12.63
C ARG A 337 -9.98 1.76 -12.54
N ASN A 338 -10.19 2.33 -11.36
CA ASN A 338 -10.45 3.75 -11.17
C ASN A 338 -9.22 4.54 -10.76
N VAL A 339 -8.20 3.90 -10.18
CA VAL A 339 -6.89 4.54 -9.90
C VAL A 339 -6.16 4.79 -11.22
N LYS A 340 -5.44 5.91 -11.33
CA LYS A 340 -4.73 6.31 -12.54
C LYS A 340 -3.66 7.37 -12.28
N VAL A 341 -2.67 7.40 -13.17
CA VAL A 341 -1.78 8.55 -13.38
C VAL A 341 -2.54 9.63 -14.11
N SER A 342 -2.26 10.90 -13.81
CA SER A 342 -2.88 12.06 -14.47
C SER A 342 -1.83 13.01 -15.06
N GLU A 343 -0.72 13.22 -14.36
CA GLU A 343 0.35 14.10 -14.87
C GLU A 343 1.71 13.72 -14.32
N ILE A 344 2.76 14.06 -15.05
CA ILE A 344 4.14 13.98 -14.60
C ILE A 344 4.90 15.30 -14.81
N VAL A 345 5.81 15.60 -13.90
CA VAL A 345 6.72 16.76 -14.03
C VAL A 345 8.14 16.33 -13.71
N ALA A 346 9.11 16.70 -14.56
CA ALA A 346 10.51 16.43 -14.28
C ALA A 346 11.12 17.51 -13.37
N LEU A 347 11.80 17.07 -12.31
CA LEU A 347 12.48 17.97 -11.37
C LEU A 347 13.93 18.22 -11.80
N ALA A 348 14.70 17.15 -12.01
CA ALA A 348 16.08 17.18 -12.46
C ALA A 348 16.53 15.76 -12.87
N GLY A 349 17.26 15.63 -13.99
CA GLY A 349 17.73 14.34 -14.47
C GLY A 349 16.59 13.34 -14.61
N ASP A 350 16.66 12.23 -13.87
CA ASP A 350 15.68 11.14 -13.81
C ASP A 350 14.70 11.22 -12.62
N GLU A 351 14.66 12.36 -11.92
CA GLU A 351 13.68 12.61 -10.86
C GLU A 351 12.40 13.22 -11.41
N LEU A 352 11.27 12.56 -11.10
CA LEU A 352 9.95 12.96 -11.56
C LEU A 352 8.99 13.10 -10.37
N LEU A 353 8.03 13.99 -10.52
CA LEU A 353 6.78 14.01 -9.77
C LEU A 353 5.71 13.29 -10.57
N VAL A 354 4.90 12.46 -9.91
CA VAL A 354 3.78 11.72 -10.50
C VAL A 354 2.52 12.01 -9.72
N LEU A 355 1.48 12.46 -10.42
CA LEU A 355 0.15 12.70 -9.88
C LEU A 355 -0.74 11.46 -10.09
N GLU A 356 -1.08 10.79 -9.01
CA GLU A 356 -2.08 9.70 -9.00
C GLU A 356 -3.42 10.17 -8.43
N ARG A 357 -4.53 9.66 -8.95
CA ARG A 357 -5.88 9.96 -8.43
C ARG A 357 -6.85 8.81 -8.63
N VAL A 358 -7.99 8.90 -7.95
CA VAL A 358 -9.20 8.11 -8.25
C VAL A 358 -10.29 9.00 -8.83
N ARG A 359 -10.75 10.00 -8.07
CA ARG A 359 -11.75 10.98 -8.52
C ARG A 359 -11.49 12.37 -7.93
N ASP A 360 -11.71 12.51 -6.63
CA ASP A 360 -11.58 13.79 -5.90
C ASP A 360 -10.30 13.80 -5.06
N VAL A 361 -9.78 12.62 -4.69
CA VAL A 361 -8.52 12.51 -3.96
C VAL A 361 -7.37 12.31 -4.93
N SER A 362 -6.33 13.12 -4.74
CA SER A 362 -5.09 13.08 -5.52
C SER A 362 -3.88 12.98 -4.61
N LYS A 363 -2.85 12.28 -5.10
CA LYS A 363 -1.59 12.07 -4.40
C LYS A 363 -0.43 12.39 -5.31
N LEU A 364 0.60 13.02 -4.74
CA LEU A 364 1.85 13.32 -5.42
C LEU A 364 2.95 12.40 -4.89
N TYR A 365 3.62 11.73 -5.82
CA TYR A 365 4.80 10.92 -5.53
C TYR A 365 6.03 11.52 -6.17
N ARG A 366 7.16 11.48 -5.44
CA ARG A 366 8.48 11.66 -6.04
C ARG A 366 9.05 10.28 -6.39
N ILE A 367 9.56 10.14 -7.61
CA ILE A 367 10.26 8.93 -8.07
C ILE A 367 11.63 9.29 -8.65
N ASN A 368 12.51 8.30 -8.74
CA ASN A 368 13.75 8.38 -9.52
C ASN A 368 13.90 7.10 -10.34
N LEU A 369 14.11 7.22 -11.66
CA LEU A 369 14.18 6.04 -12.54
C LEU A 369 15.34 5.10 -12.22
N ASN A 370 16.43 5.60 -11.61
CA ASN A 370 17.56 4.78 -11.18
C ASN A 370 17.24 3.84 -10.00
N SER A 371 16.08 4.02 -9.36
CA SER A 371 15.60 3.14 -8.30
C SER A 371 14.85 1.91 -8.81
N GLY A 372 14.55 1.86 -10.11
CA GLY A 372 13.85 0.76 -10.79
C GLY A 372 14.70 0.15 -11.90
N ASP A 373 14.36 -1.06 -12.33
CA ASP A 373 15.08 -1.73 -13.41
C ASP A 373 14.56 -1.25 -14.78
N ASN A 374 15.47 -1.02 -15.73
CA ASN A 374 15.11 -0.70 -17.11
C ASN A 374 14.71 -1.98 -17.85
N ILE A 375 13.43 -2.10 -18.22
CA ILE A 375 12.87 -3.27 -18.88
C ILE A 375 12.87 -3.18 -20.40
N LEU A 376 13.35 -2.06 -20.98
CA LEU A 376 13.34 -1.83 -22.42
C LEU A 376 14.07 -2.96 -23.17
N GLY A 377 13.38 -3.58 -24.11
CA GLY A 377 13.95 -4.65 -24.94
C GLY A 377 14.09 -6.01 -24.25
N THR A 378 13.74 -6.14 -22.97
CA THR A 378 13.64 -7.43 -22.29
C THR A 378 12.46 -8.27 -22.80
N THR A 379 12.41 -9.56 -22.45
CA THR A 379 11.23 -10.40 -22.76
C THR A 379 9.97 -9.91 -22.04
N LEU A 380 10.13 -9.36 -20.82
CA LEU A 380 9.05 -8.83 -20.00
C LEU A 380 8.35 -7.64 -20.68
N SER A 381 9.11 -6.74 -21.33
CA SER A 381 8.51 -5.59 -22.03
C SER A 381 7.76 -5.99 -23.31
N ARG A 382 8.10 -7.13 -23.92
CA ARG A 382 7.60 -7.54 -25.24
C ARG A 382 6.38 -8.45 -25.23
N GLY A 383 6.13 -9.21 -24.16
CA GLY A 383 5.04 -10.17 -24.15
C GLY A 383 4.97 -11.07 -22.92
N ALA A 384 4.33 -12.23 -23.08
CA ALA A 384 4.19 -13.19 -22.01
C ALA A 384 5.52 -13.88 -21.65
N VAL A 385 5.76 -14.04 -20.35
CA VAL A 385 6.93 -14.69 -19.77
C VAL A 385 6.49 -15.83 -18.85
N SER A 386 7.35 -16.83 -18.61
CA SER A 386 7.08 -17.84 -17.58
C SER A 386 6.87 -17.16 -16.21
N SER A 387 6.10 -17.71 -15.28
CA SER A 387 6.04 -17.12 -13.93
C SER A 387 6.13 -18.20 -12.87
N ARG A 388 6.24 -17.79 -11.59
CA ARG A 388 6.14 -18.72 -10.47
C ARG A 388 4.67 -19.00 -10.11
N GLU A 389 3.75 -18.08 -10.43
CA GLU A 389 2.34 -18.21 -10.08
C GLU A 389 1.48 -19.03 -11.06
N SER A 390 1.99 -19.36 -12.26
CA SER A 390 1.20 -20.02 -13.31
C SER A 390 2.01 -20.98 -14.18
N GLU A 391 1.36 -22.06 -14.64
CA GLU A 391 1.92 -23.00 -15.63
C GLU A 391 1.92 -22.41 -17.06
N VAL A 392 1.14 -21.36 -17.29
CA VAL A 392 1.04 -20.66 -18.58
C VAL A 392 1.78 -19.32 -18.49
N GLY A 393 2.37 -18.89 -19.60
CA GLY A 393 3.04 -17.59 -19.67
C GLY A 393 2.11 -16.42 -19.32
N LYS A 394 2.63 -15.45 -18.57
CA LYS A 394 1.92 -14.24 -18.13
C LYS A 394 2.60 -13.00 -18.69
N THR A 395 1.80 -12.06 -19.18
CA THR A 395 2.27 -10.71 -19.54
C THR A 395 2.60 -9.89 -18.29
N LEU A 396 3.36 -8.80 -18.44
CA LEU A 396 3.68 -7.90 -17.33
C LEU A 396 2.43 -7.50 -16.53
N GLU A 397 1.36 -7.15 -17.23
CA GLU A 397 0.13 -6.67 -16.60
C GLU A 397 -0.61 -7.77 -15.80
N GLN A 398 -0.31 -9.05 -16.04
CA GLN A 398 -0.86 -10.19 -15.32
C GLN A 398 -0.02 -10.64 -14.12
N LEU A 399 1.26 -10.27 -14.05
CA LEU A 399 2.16 -10.72 -13.00
C LEU A 399 1.75 -10.13 -11.64
N TYR A 400 1.75 -10.96 -10.61
CA TYR A 400 1.49 -10.49 -9.24
C TYR A 400 2.64 -9.62 -8.72
N ASP A 401 3.87 -10.13 -8.83
CA ASP A 401 5.08 -9.44 -8.40
C ASP A 401 6.23 -9.62 -9.41
N PRO A 402 6.36 -8.71 -10.39
CA PRO A 402 7.42 -8.76 -11.39
C PRO A 402 8.83 -8.79 -10.81
N ALA A 403 9.03 -8.20 -9.62
CA ALA A 403 10.32 -8.12 -8.96
C ALA A 403 10.77 -9.48 -8.41
N GLY A 404 9.87 -10.48 -8.36
CA GLY A 404 10.15 -11.87 -7.98
C GLY A 404 11.10 -12.60 -8.91
N ARG A 405 11.19 -12.15 -10.16
CA ARG A 405 11.97 -12.85 -11.18
C ARG A 405 12.56 -11.95 -12.25
N TYR A 406 11.96 -10.79 -12.50
CA TYR A 406 12.22 -10.03 -13.71
C TYR A 406 12.76 -8.63 -13.46
N ALA A 407 11.94 -7.76 -12.86
CA ALA A 407 12.25 -6.35 -12.79
C ALA A 407 11.59 -5.72 -11.58
N ALA A 408 12.39 -4.99 -10.81
CA ALA A 408 11.92 -4.21 -9.71
C ALA A 408 11.34 -2.86 -10.16
N PRO A 409 10.15 -2.48 -9.64
CA PRO A 409 9.52 -1.22 -9.98
C PRO A 409 10.33 -0.03 -9.46
N VAL A 410 10.03 1.16 -9.99
CA VAL A 410 10.57 2.42 -9.44
C VAL A 410 10.06 2.63 -8.03
N VAL A 411 10.94 3.07 -7.14
CA VAL A 411 10.59 3.40 -5.75
C VAL A 411 9.80 4.71 -5.73
N LYS A 412 8.64 4.67 -5.07
CA LYS A 412 7.80 5.84 -4.83
C LYS A 412 8.03 6.40 -3.42
N VAL A 413 8.07 7.71 -3.32
CA VAL A 413 8.08 8.44 -2.04
C VAL A 413 6.86 9.36 -2.03
N SER A 414 5.94 9.11 -1.09
CA SER A 414 4.77 9.98 -0.90
C SER A 414 5.23 11.40 -0.54
N LEU A 415 4.73 12.39 -1.27
CA LEU A 415 5.07 13.80 -1.08
C LEU A 415 3.85 14.59 -0.57
N PHE A 416 2.68 14.34 -1.14
CA PHE A 416 1.45 15.05 -0.81
C PHE A 416 0.24 14.14 -0.99
N ASN A 417 -0.70 14.17 -0.05
CA ASN A 417 -2.00 13.52 -0.14
C ASN A 417 -3.11 14.53 0.12
N SER A 418 -3.99 14.74 -0.85
CA SER A 418 -5.03 15.77 -0.75
C SER A 418 -6.06 15.54 0.36
N MET A 419 -6.16 14.31 0.89
CA MET A 419 -7.02 14.02 2.05
C MET A 419 -6.47 14.55 3.37
N THR A 420 -5.15 14.58 3.53
CA THR A 420 -4.49 14.85 4.81
C THR A 420 -3.71 16.16 4.82
N ASP A 421 -3.22 16.59 3.65
CA ASP A 421 -2.21 17.63 3.54
C ASP A 421 -2.76 18.94 2.94
N MET A 422 -4.02 18.94 2.47
CA MET A 422 -4.65 20.15 1.94
C MET A 422 -4.80 21.22 3.04
N PRO A 423 -4.42 22.48 2.76
CA PRO A 423 -4.73 23.60 3.64
C PRO A 423 -6.25 23.70 3.86
N GLY A 424 -6.70 23.84 5.11
CA GLY A 424 -8.13 23.77 5.46
C GLY A 424 -9.02 24.84 4.82
N ASN A 425 -8.45 25.89 4.23
CA ASN A 425 -9.15 26.93 3.47
C ASN A 425 -9.29 26.61 1.97
N LEU A 426 -8.74 25.49 1.49
CA LEU A 426 -8.71 25.11 0.09
C LEU A 426 -9.43 23.79 -0.14
N VAL A 427 -10.06 23.68 -1.31
CA VAL A 427 -10.67 22.45 -1.81
C VAL A 427 -10.02 22.13 -3.15
N LEU A 428 -9.61 20.88 -3.33
CA LEU A 428 -9.00 20.46 -4.59
C LEU A 428 -10.05 20.53 -5.72
N PRO A 429 -9.69 21.03 -6.92
CA PRO A 429 -10.56 20.98 -8.07
C PRO A 429 -11.02 19.54 -8.37
N PRO A 430 -12.24 19.31 -8.86
CA PRO A 430 -12.60 18.00 -9.38
C PRO A 430 -11.75 17.68 -10.60
N LYS A 431 -11.44 16.39 -10.83
CA LYS A 431 -10.72 15.89 -12.02
C LYS A 431 -9.40 16.65 -12.26
N VAL A 432 -8.55 16.79 -11.25
CA VAL A 432 -7.20 17.32 -11.46
C VAL A 432 -6.46 16.43 -12.45
N GLU A 433 -6.13 17.01 -13.61
CA GLU A 433 -5.48 16.33 -14.72
C GLU A 433 -4.21 17.09 -15.12
N GLY A 434 -4.23 18.43 -15.13
CA GLY A 434 -3.03 19.23 -15.31
C GLY A 434 -2.28 19.54 -14.01
N MET A 435 -0.94 19.48 -14.08
CA MET A 435 -0.02 19.85 -13.01
C MET A 435 1.20 20.59 -13.55
N ALA A 436 1.58 21.71 -12.91
CA ALA A 436 2.80 22.45 -13.27
C ALA A 436 3.55 22.98 -12.06
N LEU A 437 4.87 22.85 -12.05
CA LEU A 437 5.73 23.44 -11.03
C LEU A 437 6.05 24.89 -11.43
N LEU A 438 5.43 25.87 -10.75
CA LEU A 438 5.51 27.30 -11.09
C LEU A 438 6.81 27.96 -10.62
N ASP A 439 7.41 27.40 -9.57
CA ASP A 439 8.74 27.75 -9.09
C ASP A 439 9.27 26.61 -8.19
N LYS A 440 10.33 26.85 -7.42
CA LYS A 440 10.95 25.81 -6.56
C LYS A 440 10.05 25.27 -5.44
N ARG A 441 8.85 25.82 -5.21
CA ARG A 441 7.96 25.44 -4.11
C ARG A 441 6.48 25.39 -4.47
N HIS A 442 6.01 26.14 -5.47
CA HIS A 442 4.59 26.26 -5.76
C HIS A 442 4.16 25.33 -6.90
N LEU A 443 3.19 24.47 -6.62
CA LEU A 443 2.60 23.54 -7.58
C LEU A 443 1.20 24.02 -7.97
N LEU A 444 0.99 24.22 -9.26
CA LEU A 444 -0.34 24.38 -9.86
C LEU A 444 -0.98 23.02 -10.06
N LEU A 445 -2.23 22.88 -9.64
CA LEU A 445 -3.11 21.74 -9.91
C LEU A 445 -4.39 22.29 -10.55
N ILE A 446 -4.68 21.87 -11.78
CA ILE A 446 -5.83 22.36 -12.56
C ILE A 446 -6.76 21.21 -12.92
N GLY A 447 -8.05 21.41 -12.69
CA GLY A 447 -9.08 20.43 -13.02
C GLY A 447 -9.49 20.50 -14.49
N ASP A 448 -9.69 19.35 -15.12
CA ASP A 448 -10.40 19.27 -16.38
C ASP A 448 -11.91 19.49 -16.15
N ASN A 449 -12.47 20.53 -16.76
CA ASN A 449 -13.88 20.88 -16.64
C ASN A 449 -14.78 20.17 -17.66
N ASP A 450 -14.26 19.26 -18.50
CA ASP A 450 -15.00 18.57 -19.57
C ASP A 450 -15.81 19.53 -20.46
N PHE A 451 -15.29 20.73 -20.76
CA PHE A 451 -16.02 21.78 -21.49
C PHE A 451 -17.34 22.25 -20.83
N GLY A 452 -17.48 22.03 -19.52
CA GLY A 452 -18.70 22.31 -18.76
C GLY A 452 -19.81 21.26 -18.94
N ILE A 453 -19.51 20.13 -19.59
CA ILE A 453 -20.48 19.06 -19.86
C ILE A 453 -20.78 18.28 -18.58
N GLY A 454 -22.06 18.20 -18.21
CA GLY A 454 -22.54 17.37 -17.07
C GLY A 454 -23.32 18.14 -16.00
N ASN A 455 -23.54 19.43 -16.20
CA ASN A 455 -24.31 20.29 -15.31
C ASN A 455 -25.83 20.16 -15.56
N VAL A 456 -26.47 19.15 -14.97
CA VAL A 456 -27.92 18.92 -15.12
C VAL A 456 -28.77 19.73 -14.11
N SER A 457 -28.13 20.53 -13.22
CA SER A 457 -28.81 21.19 -12.09
C SER A 457 -28.55 22.69 -11.94
N GLY A 458 -28.04 23.38 -12.98
CA GLY A 458 -27.99 24.86 -13.00
C GLY A 458 -26.97 25.54 -12.07
N ALA A 459 -25.96 24.82 -11.56
CA ALA A 459 -24.93 25.41 -10.72
C ALA A 459 -23.79 26.02 -11.57
N THR A 460 -23.65 27.34 -11.60
CA THR A 460 -22.65 28.08 -12.43
C THR A 460 -21.19 27.68 -12.19
N ASN A 461 -20.85 27.13 -11.02
CA ASN A 461 -19.47 26.88 -10.60
C ASN A 461 -18.72 25.76 -11.35
N ARG A 462 -19.40 24.92 -12.16
CA ARG A 462 -18.75 23.86 -12.97
C ARG A 462 -18.49 24.25 -14.44
N GLN A 463 -18.89 25.45 -14.87
CA GLN A 463 -18.52 25.90 -16.22
C GLN A 463 -17.07 26.41 -16.27
N ASN A 464 -16.58 27.04 -15.22
CA ASN A 464 -15.21 27.54 -15.21
C ASN A 464 -14.22 26.42 -14.84
N THR A 465 -13.04 26.44 -15.47
CA THR A 465 -11.94 25.57 -15.07
C THR A 465 -11.43 26.03 -13.71
N GLN A 466 -11.37 25.11 -12.74
CA GLN A 466 -10.93 25.41 -11.38
C GLN A 466 -9.47 25.00 -11.21
N ALA A 467 -8.72 25.80 -10.46
CA ALA A 467 -7.32 25.53 -10.19
C ALA A 467 -6.95 25.93 -8.76
N VAL A 468 -5.94 25.26 -8.22
CA VAL A 468 -5.28 25.62 -6.96
C VAL A 468 -3.78 25.69 -7.14
N ILE A 469 -3.14 26.59 -6.39
CA ILE A 469 -1.70 26.61 -6.20
C ILE A 469 -1.44 26.24 -4.75
N ILE A 470 -0.63 25.20 -4.55
CA ILE A 470 -0.22 24.73 -3.22
C ILE A 470 1.28 24.91 -3.04
N ASP A 471 1.70 25.17 -1.81
CA ASP A 471 3.11 25.25 -1.44
C ASP A 471 3.60 23.89 -0.95
N ILE A 472 4.47 23.28 -1.74
CA ILE A 472 5.07 21.96 -1.49
C ILE A 472 6.58 22.04 -1.25
N GLY A 473 7.13 23.24 -1.01
CA GLY A 473 8.58 23.43 -0.89
C GLY A 473 9.21 22.61 0.25
N ALA A 474 8.52 22.50 1.39
CA ALA A 474 8.97 21.70 2.52
C ALA A 474 8.97 20.20 2.19
N GLN A 475 7.93 19.73 1.51
CA GLN A 475 7.76 18.34 1.10
C GLN A 475 8.78 17.95 0.01
N LEU A 476 9.06 18.84 -0.94
CA LEU A 476 10.12 18.66 -1.95
C LEU A 476 11.49 18.54 -1.30
N ALA A 477 11.80 19.38 -0.31
CA ALA A 477 13.06 19.31 0.42
C ALA A 477 13.13 18.03 1.27
N ALA A 478 12.06 17.68 1.97
CA ALA A 478 12.01 16.52 2.87
C ALA A 478 12.10 15.17 2.14
N THR A 479 11.72 15.11 0.86
CA THR A 479 11.76 13.89 0.03
C THR A 479 13.00 13.79 -0.86
N ALA A 480 13.84 14.82 -0.92
CA ALA A 480 15.04 14.83 -1.74
C ALA A 480 16.02 13.71 -1.36
N GLY A 481 16.51 12.98 -2.36
CA GLY A 481 17.46 11.88 -2.17
C GLY A 481 16.89 10.64 -1.47
N LYS A 482 15.59 10.60 -1.15
CA LYS A 482 14.95 9.49 -0.43
C LYS A 482 14.39 8.38 -1.33
N THR A 483 14.60 8.47 -2.63
CA THR A 483 14.16 7.49 -3.64
C THR A 483 15.09 6.29 -3.76
N ALA A 484 16.16 6.23 -2.95
CA ALA A 484 17.02 5.06 -2.87
C ALA A 484 16.22 3.83 -2.43
N ARG A 485 16.50 2.69 -3.09
CA ARG A 485 15.90 1.41 -2.74
C ARG A 485 16.51 0.92 -1.43
N ILE A 486 15.68 0.75 -0.41
CA ILE A 486 16.06 0.05 0.82
C ILE A 486 16.11 -1.44 0.52
N LYS A 487 17.09 -2.12 1.11
CA LYS A 487 17.15 -3.57 1.11
C LYS A 487 17.46 -4.12 2.49
N MET A 488 16.97 -5.32 2.71
CA MET A 488 17.25 -6.15 3.87
C MET A 488 18.10 -7.34 3.42
N VAL A 489 19.21 -7.57 4.12
CA VAL A 489 20.19 -8.60 3.79
C VAL A 489 20.57 -9.32 5.07
N GLU A 490 20.49 -10.65 5.07
CA GLU A 490 20.99 -11.50 6.16
C GLU A 490 22.50 -11.32 6.32
N ILE A 491 22.98 -11.16 7.56
CA ILE A 491 24.40 -11.00 7.85
C ILE A 491 24.96 -12.04 8.83
N GLY A 492 24.12 -12.65 9.67
CA GLY A 492 24.53 -13.69 10.60
C GLY A 492 23.32 -14.39 11.22
N SER A 493 23.54 -15.60 11.73
CA SER A 493 22.52 -16.37 12.43
C SER A 493 23.15 -17.24 13.53
N TYR A 494 22.37 -17.57 14.55
CA TYR A 494 22.68 -18.55 15.58
C TYR A 494 21.61 -19.64 15.59
N GLU A 495 22.03 -20.89 15.67
CA GLU A 495 21.16 -22.07 15.68
C GLU A 495 21.24 -22.74 17.06
N SER A 496 20.10 -22.90 17.74
CA SER A 496 20.03 -23.63 19.02
C SER A 496 20.18 -25.14 18.86
N GLY A 497 19.90 -25.66 17.66
CA GLY A 497 19.83 -27.10 17.37
C GLY A 497 18.54 -27.78 17.85
N ILE A 498 17.57 -27.01 18.35
CA ILE A 498 16.27 -27.50 18.85
C ILE A 498 15.16 -27.03 17.89
N TYR A 499 14.42 -27.97 17.31
CA TYR A 499 13.46 -27.71 16.22
C TYR A 499 12.02 -28.07 16.59
N ASN A 500 11.05 -27.31 16.07
CA ASN A 500 9.61 -27.40 16.35
C ASN A 500 9.28 -27.44 17.85
N ALA A 501 9.93 -26.58 18.63
CA ALA A 501 9.79 -26.64 20.07
C ALA A 501 9.83 -25.28 20.76
N SER A 502 9.67 -24.16 20.04
CA SER A 502 9.70 -22.84 20.67
C SER A 502 11.05 -22.54 21.34
N ALA A 503 12.15 -22.83 20.62
CA ALA A 503 13.50 -22.63 21.14
C ALA A 503 14.05 -21.21 20.93
N ALA A 504 13.36 -20.40 20.13
CA ALA A 504 13.64 -18.98 19.90
C ALA A 504 12.34 -18.26 19.52
N GLU A 505 11.71 -17.58 20.48
CA GLU A 505 10.41 -16.91 20.27
C GLU A 505 10.55 -15.39 20.32
N ILE A 506 10.80 -14.82 21.50
CA ILE A 506 10.92 -13.37 21.70
C ILE A 506 12.38 -12.95 21.83
N THR A 507 12.76 -11.85 21.18
CA THR A 507 14.09 -11.25 21.30
C THR A 507 14.06 -9.89 21.98
N ALA A 508 15.12 -9.56 22.70
CA ALA A 508 15.43 -8.21 23.14
C ALA A 508 16.93 -7.92 22.95
N TYR A 509 17.31 -6.65 22.79
CA TYR A 509 18.70 -6.26 22.52
C TYR A 509 19.19 -5.18 23.49
N ASP A 510 20.28 -5.46 24.20
CA ASP A 510 20.97 -4.47 25.03
C ASP A 510 22.12 -3.83 24.24
N LYS A 511 21.96 -2.55 23.90
CA LYS A 511 22.94 -1.81 23.09
C LYS A 511 24.26 -1.50 23.78
N GLN A 512 24.30 -1.49 25.11
CA GLN A 512 25.51 -1.17 25.86
C GLN A 512 26.47 -2.36 25.87
N ARG A 513 25.93 -3.57 26.06
CA ARG A 513 26.67 -4.84 26.08
C ARG A 513 26.75 -5.48 24.70
N ARG A 514 25.87 -5.07 23.78
CA ARG A 514 25.70 -5.67 22.45
C ARG A 514 25.32 -7.15 22.57
N GLU A 515 24.37 -7.42 23.44
CA GLU A 515 23.87 -8.77 23.71
C GLU A 515 22.41 -8.88 23.23
N ILE A 516 22.07 -10.04 22.66
CA ILE A 516 20.71 -10.42 22.29
C ILE A 516 20.23 -11.42 23.34
N TYR A 517 19.05 -11.16 23.90
CA TYR A 517 18.36 -12.04 24.83
C TYR A 517 17.23 -12.72 24.08
N VAL A 518 17.18 -14.05 24.11
CA VAL A 518 16.25 -14.86 23.31
C VAL A 518 15.46 -15.78 24.23
N VAL A 519 14.14 -15.71 24.18
CA VAL A 519 13.26 -16.62 24.92
C VAL A 519 13.30 -18.00 24.29
N ASN A 520 13.61 -18.99 25.13
CA ASN A 520 13.55 -20.41 24.80
C ASN A 520 12.47 -21.05 25.68
N ALA A 521 11.20 -20.88 25.30
CA ALA A 521 10.06 -21.36 26.08
C ALA A 521 10.12 -22.87 26.32
N LYS A 522 10.73 -23.65 25.40
CA LYS A 522 10.91 -25.09 25.61
C LYS A 522 11.59 -25.41 26.94
N SER A 523 12.62 -24.64 27.25
CA SER A 523 13.48 -24.85 28.40
C SER A 523 13.04 -24.00 29.60
N GLY A 524 12.16 -23.03 29.40
CA GLY A 524 11.77 -22.03 30.40
C GLY A 524 12.92 -21.07 30.75
N LYS A 525 13.77 -20.76 29.78
CA LYS A 525 14.99 -19.94 29.97
C LYS A 525 15.09 -18.81 28.96
N VAL A 526 16.02 -17.89 29.24
CA VAL A 526 16.42 -16.83 28.31
C VAL A 526 17.88 -17.05 27.91
N ASP A 527 18.12 -17.38 26.65
CA ASP A 527 19.46 -17.52 26.08
C ASP A 527 20.10 -16.14 25.85
N ILE A 528 21.42 -16.05 26.01
CA ILE A 528 22.20 -14.82 25.85
C ILE A 528 23.21 -15.01 24.73
N LEU A 529 23.09 -14.20 23.67
CA LEU A 529 23.98 -14.21 22.52
C LEU A 529 24.82 -12.92 22.50
N ASP A 530 26.14 -13.07 22.37
CA ASP A 530 27.07 -11.99 22.04
C ASP A 530 26.85 -11.57 20.58
N ALA A 531 26.54 -10.29 20.38
CA ALA A 531 26.33 -9.65 19.09
C ALA A 531 27.29 -8.46 18.88
N ALA A 532 28.45 -8.46 19.56
CA ALA A 532 29.49 -7.47 19.30
C ALA A 532 29.95 -7.49 17.83
N ASP A 533 29.96 -8.68 17.22
CA ASP A 533 30.02 -8.91 15.78
C ASP A 533 28.74 -9.64 15.33
N PRO A 534 27.76 -8.95 14.72
CA PRO A 534 26.48 -9.56 14.34
C PRO A 534 26.58 -10.51 13.14
N GLU A 535 27.73 -10.60 12.47
CA GLU A 535 27.99 -11.65 11.47
C GLU A 535 28.34 -13.00 12.13
N GLN A 536 28.74 -12.99 13.41
CA GLN A 536 29.16 -14.16 14.17
C GLN A 536 28.55 -14.16 15.58
N LEU A 537 27.24 -14.41 15.66
CA LEU A 537 26.56 -14.58 16.93
C LEU A 537 27.14 -15.74 17.73
N ARG A 538 27.35 -15.53 19.03
CA ARG A 538 27.89 -16.55 19.94
C ARG A 538 27.06 -16.67 21.20
N TYR A 539 26.62 -17.88 21.52
CA TYR A 539 26.02 -18.18 22.82
C TYR A 539 27.03 -17.99 23.96
N ILE A 540 26.68 -17.19 24.96
CA ILE A 540 27.53 -16.84 26.11
C ILE A 540 26.88 -17.11 27.46
N GLY A 541 25.70 -17.73 27.49
CA GLY A 541 25.02 -18.16 28.71
C GLY A 541 23.51 -18.10 28.60
N GLU A 542 22.84 -18.32 29.73
CA GLU A 542 21.39 -18.34 29.87
C GLU A 542 20.99 -17.77 31.24
N LEU A 543 19.74 -17.30 31.36
CA LEU A 543 19.06 -17.02 32.63
C LEU A 543 18.04 -18.13 32.90
N ASN A 544 18.05 -18.70 34.11
CA ASN A 544 17.16 -19.79 34.47
C ASN A 544 16.11 -19.28 35.45
N VAL A 545 15.04 -18.69 34.91
CA VAL A 545 14.01 -17.99 35.69
C VAL A 545 13.44 -18.84 36.82
N ALA A 546 13.20 -20.13 36.57
CA ALA A 546 12.71 -21.05 37.60
C ALA A 546 13.72 -21.27 38.73
N ALA A 547 14.98 -21.55 38.40
CA ALA A 547 16.02 -21.77 39.39
C ALA A 547 16.39 -20.49 40.16
N ASP A 548 16.49 -19.37 39.45
CA ASP A 548 16.92 -18.08 40.00
C ASP A 548 15.86 -17.50 40.96
N SER A 549 14.57 -17.62 40.60
CA SER A 549 13.46 -17.12 41.43
C SER A 549 13.13 -17.99 42.64
N GLY A 550 13.40 -19.30 42.56
CA GLY A 550 12.94 -20.27 43.56
C GLY A 550 11.41 -20.43 43.65
N VAL A 551 10.66 -19.89 42.67
CA VAL A 551 9.19 -20.00 42.65
C VAL A 551 8.79 -21.35 42.08
N ALA A 552 8.06 -22.14 42.86
CA ALA A 552 7.59 -23.44 42.43
C ALA A 552 6.42 -23.34 41.43
N GLY A 553 6.40 -24.26 40.47
CA GLY A 553 5.32 -24.43 39.49
C GLY A 553 5.40 -23.49 38.28
N LEU A 554 6.55 -22.84 38.04
CA LEU A 554 6.78 -22.06 36.83
C LEU A 554 6.86 -22.95 35.59
N GLY A 555 6.22 -22.50 34.52
CA GLY A 555 6.24 -23.11 33.19
C GLY A 555 7.20 -22.40 32.25
N ALA A 556 6.75 -22.15 31.02
CA ALA A 556 7.51 -21.40 30.04
C ALA A 556 7.82 -19.95 30.48
N VAL A 557 8.93 -19.43 29.98
CA VAL A 557 9.17 -17.99 29.88
C VAL A 557 8.61 -17.57 28.53
N ASN A 558 7.71 -16.60 28.49
CA ASN A 558 6.98 -16.25 27.26
C ASN A 558 7.55 -14.99 26.60
N SER A 559 8.03 -14.03 27.40
CA SER A 559 8.52 -12.76 26.86
C SER A 559 9.65 -12.16 27.68
N VAL A 560 10.48 -11.35 27.00
CA VAL A 560 11.61 -10.64 27.56
C VAL A 560 11.64 -9.19 27.06
N SER A 561 12.02 -8.26 27.92
CA SER A 561 12.26 -6.87 27.55
C SER A 561 13.49 -6.32 28.28
N VAL A 562 14.15 -5.31 27.71
CA VAL A 562 15.34 -4.67 28.29
C VAL A 562 15.22 -3.15 28.26
N HIS A 563 15.61 -2.48 29.36
CA HIS A 563 15.72 -1.02 29.43
C HIS A 563 16.66 -0.60 30.54
N GLY A 564 17.53 0.38 30.29
CA GLY A 564 18.29 1.04 31.34
C GLY A 564 19.19 0.12 32.20
N GLY A 565 19.69 -0.98 31.63
CA GLY A 565 20.48 -1.98 32.35
C GLY A 565 19.67 -3.03 33.10
N LEU A 566 18.34 -3.02 32.97
CA LEU A 566 17.44 -4.04 33.49
C LEU A 566 16.97 -4.97 32.37
N LEU A 567 16.74 -6.22 32.75
CA LEU A 567 15.96 -7.18 31.96
C LEU A 567 14.75 -7.64 32.77
N ALA A 568 13.60 -7.73 32.12
CA ALA A 568 12.37 -8.31 32.66
C ALA A 568 12.01 -9.54 31.84
N ALA A 569 11.78 -10.68 32.51
CA ALA A 569 11.31 -11.92 31.89
C ALA A 569 9.96 -12.34 32.51
N ALA A 570 8.94 -12.50 31.68
CA ALA A 570 7.62 -13.01 32.09
C ALA A 570 7.59 -14.54 32.03
N ALA A 571 7.08 -15.17 33.10
CA ALA A 571 6.94 -16.61 33.17
C ALA A 571 5.54 -17.02 33.66
N GLU A 572 4.95 -17.98 32.95
CA GLU A 572 3.67 -18.60 33.30
C GLU A 572 3.79 -19.51 34.52
N ARG A 573 2.66 -19.80 35.17
CA ARG A 573 2.65 -20.59 36.40
C ARG A 573 1.39 -21.42 36.55
N GLY A 574 1.57 -22.65 37.04
CA GLY A 574 0.46 -23.52 37.37
C GLY A 574 -0.33 -23.05 38.60
N ASP A 575 -1.60 -23.43 38.67
CA ASP A 575 -2.50 -23.05 39.75
C ASP A 575 -2.36 -23.92 41.02
N GLY A 576 -1.52 -24.96 40.97
CA GLY A 576 -1.33 -25.94 42.04
C GLY A 576 -2.40 -27.03 42.10
N ASN A 577 -3.39 -27.04 41.20
CA ASN A 577 -4.46 -28.02 41.09
C ASN A 577 -4.33 -28.91 39.85
N GLY A 578 -3.14 -28.95 39.24
CA GLY A 578 -2.85 -29.74 38.05
C GLY A 578 -3.18 -29.04 36.74
N ASN A 579 -3.39 -27.71 36.75
CA ASN A 579 -3.42 -26.88 35.55
C ASN A 579 -2.08 -26.14 35.41
N ASP A 580 -1.52 -26.11 34.20
CA ASP A 580 -0.13 -25.73 33.97
C ASP A 580 0.09 -24.21 33.91
N LYS A 581 -0.94 -23.44 33.55
CA LYS A 581 -0.79 -22.00 33.21
C LYS A 581 -1.80 -21.06 33.89
N GLN A 582 -2.82 -21.61 34.54
CA GLN A 582 -3.96 -20.85 35.05
C GLN A 582 -3.69 -20.12 36.38
N GLY A 583 -2.52 -20.33 37.00
CA GLY A 583 -2.10 -19.61 38.21
C GLY A 583 -1.53 -18.22 37.91
N LEU A 584 -1.38 -17.39 38.95
CA LEU A 584 -0.69 -16.10 38.83
C LEU A 584 0.77 -16.32 38.42
N GLY A 585 1.15 -15.73 37.28
CA GLY A 585 2.52 -15.74 36.77
C GLY A 585 3.43 -14.75 37.50
N ILE A 586 4.67 -14.64 37.03
CA ILE A 586 5.64 -13.69 37.56
C ILE A 586 6.35 -12.90 36.46
N VAL A 587 6.87 -11.74 36.82
CA VAL A 587 7.98 -11.10 36.12
C VAL A 587 9.23 -11.18 36.98
N ALA A 588 10.31 -11.76 36.46
CA ALA A 588 11.63 -11.79 37.06
C ALA A 588 12.49 -10.65 36.50
N PHE A 589 13.01 -9.78 37.38
CA PHE A 589 13.87 -8.67 37.01
C PHE A 589 15.33 -8.98 37.31
N TYR A 590 16.20 -8.77 36.33
CA TYR A 590 17.65 -9.00 36.42
C TYR A 590 18.43 -7.71 36.24
N ASN A 591 19.56 -7.61 36.94
CA ASN A 591 20.59 -6.62 36.64
C ASN A 591 21.47 -7.15 35.51
N LEU A 592 21.58 -6.42 34.40
CA LEU A 592 22.39 -6.86 33.27
C LEU A 592 23.91 -6.75 33.50
N ASP A 593 24.37 -6.00 34.52
CA ASP A 593 25.81 -5.88 34.82
C ASP A 593 26.41 -7.20 35.33
N ASP A 594 25.71 -7.90 36.22
CA ASP A 594 26.18 -9.13 36.86
C ASP A 594 25.23 -10.32 36.66
N ARG A 595 24.14 -10.13 35.90
CA ARG A 595 23.08 -11.10 35.60
C ARG A 595 22.38 -11.63 36.84
N SER A 596 22.46 -10.90 37.97
CA SER A 596 21.80 -11.29 39.21
C SER A 596 20.30 -10.98 39.16
N LEU A 597 19.50 -11.87 39.74
CA LEU A 597 18.09 -11.61 39.99
C LEU A 597 17.95 -10.50 41.05
N ILE A 598 17.25 -9.42 40.70
CA ILE A 598 16.91 -8.33 41.60
C ILE A 598 15.69 -8.70 42.43
N LYS A 599 14.60 -9.09 41.76
CA LYS A 599 13.35 -9.55 42.41
C LYS A 599 12.39 -10.18 41.41
N THR A 600 11.35 -10.80 41.95
CA THR A 600 10.17 -11.27 41.21
C THR A 600 8.92 -10.52 41.65
N VAL A 601 8.03 -10.21 40.70
CA VAL A 601 6.74 -9.56 40.96
C VAL A 601 5.62 -10.45 40.42
N ASN A 602 4.62 -10.76 41.23
CA ASN A 602 3.43 -11.50 40.77
C ASN A 602 2.60 -10.64 39.83
N VAL A 603 2.10 -11.26 38.76
CA VAL A 603 1.24 -10.65 37.74
C VAL A 603 0.03 -11.55 37.48
N GLY A 604 -0.77 -11.25 36.46
CA GLY A 604 -1.94 -12.05 36.09
C GLY A 604 -1.58 -13.47 35.62
N SER A 605 -2.61 -14.25 35.30
CA SER A 605 -2.44 -15.59 34.74
C SER A 605 -1.93 -15.52 33.30
N LEU A 606 -1.01 -16.41 32.94
CA LEU A 606 -0.36 -16.47 31.62
C LEU A 606 0.17 -15.10 31.12
N PRO A 607 1.23 -14.55 31.74
CA PRO A 607 1.85 -13.32 31.27
C PRO A 607 2.54 -13.57 29.94
N ASP A 608 1.88 -13.17 28.86
CA ASP A 608 2.30 -13.48 27.50
C ASP A 608 3.40 -12.52 27.04
N MET A 609 3.15 -11.20 27.10
CA MET A 609 4.10 -10.19 26.65
C MET A 609 4.50 -9.20 27.76
N VAL A 610 5.79 -8.82 27.78
CA VAL A 610 6.32 -7.74 28.63
C VAL A 610 6.98 -6.63 27.82
N THR A 611 6.78 -5.38 28.25
CA THR A 611 7.47 -4.24 27.64
C THR A 611 7.70 -3.09 28.62
N PHE A 612 8.90 -2.51 28.57
CA PHE A 612 9.18 -1.26 29.29
C PHE A 612 8.55 -0.08 28.55
N THR A 613 8.06 0.91 29.31
CA THR A 613 7.73 2.21 28.70
C THR A 613 8.99 2.83 28.10
N PRO A 614 8.89 3.63 27.02
CA PRO A 614 10.05 4.32 26.44
C PRO A 614 10.86 5.12 27.46
N ALA A 615 10.21 5.70 28.47
CA ALA A 615 10.84 6.41 29.57
C ALA A 615 11.55 5.51 30.60
N GLY A 616 11.28 4.21 30.61
CA GLY A 616 11.86 3.24 31.56
C GLY A 616 11.30 3.33 32.98
N THR A 617 10.24 4.09 33.19
CA THR A 617 9.65 4.34 34.52
C THR A 617 8.58 3.32 34.90
N LYS A 618 8.10 2.52 33.96
CA LYS A 618 7.10 1.47 34.17
C LYS A 618 7.36 0.28 33.25
N LEU A 619 6.95 -0.91 33.67
CA LEU A 619 6.82 -2.11 32.85
C LEU A 619 5.33 -2.47 32.72
N LEU A 620 4.89 -2.82 31.52
CA LEU A 620 3.54 -3.35 31.27
C LEU A 620 3.63 -4.83 30.91
N VAL A 621 2.63 -5.60 31.32
CA VAL A 621 2.52 -7.04 31.08
C VAL A 621 1.10 -7.35 30.60
N ALA A 622 0.97 -7.96 29.43
CA ALA A 622 -0.28 -8.54 28.98
C ALA A 622 -0.41 -9.94 29.62
N ASN A 623 -1.54 -10.19 30.28
CA ASN A 623 -1.80 -11.45 30.95
C ASN A 623 -3.05 -12.02 30.29
N GLU A 624 -2.82 -13.02 29.45
CA GLU A 624 -3.80 -13.54 28.50
C GLU A 624 -4.99 -14.15 29.25
N GLY A 625 -4.69 -14.96 30.28
CA GLY A 625 -5.72 -15.58 31.10
C GLY A 625 -6.44 -16.75 30.43
N GLU A 626 -5.80 -17.44 29.49
CA GLU A 626 -6.40 -18.55 28.74
C GLU A 626 -7.04 -19.64 29.63
N PRO A 627 -8.13 -20.26 29.15
CA PRO A 627 -8.72 -21.44 29.77
C PRO A 627 -7.79 -22.66 29.68
N ASN A 628 -7.95 -23.59 30.61
CA ASN A 628 -7.28 -24.89 30.49
C ASN A 628 -7.88 -25.73 29.34
N ASP A 629 -7.17 -26.79 28.90
CA ASP A 629 -7.61 -27.68 27.79
C ASP A 629 -9.03 -28.24 27.94
N ARG A 630 -9.48 -28.46 29.18
CA ARG A 630 -10.81 -28.99 29.50
C ARG A 630 -11.89 -27.91 29.51
N TYR A 631 -11.49 -26.64 29.44
CA TYR A 631 -12.34 -25.46 29.43
C TYR A 631 -13.23 -25.34 30.68
N ASP A 632 -12.71 -25.79 31.83
CA ASP A 632 -13.40 -25.76 33.13
C ASP A 632 -12.71 -24.86 34.18
N VAL A 633 -11.49 -24.39 33.89
CA VAL A 633 -10.79 -23.34 34.63
C VAL A 633 -10.39 -22.26 33.63
N ASP A 634 -10.98 -21.08 33.79
CA ASP A 634 -10.89 -19.96 32.85
C ASP A 634 -10.63 -18.67 33.65
N PRO A 635 -9.35 -18.28 33.84
CA PRO A 635 -8.97 -17.04 34.52
C PRO A 635 -9.51 -15.77 33.83
N GLU A 636 -9.43 -14.62 34.51
CA GLU A 636 -9.70 -13.34 33.85
C GLU A 636 -8.42 -12.80 33.20
N GLY A 637 -8.50 -12.37 31.95
CA GLY A 637 -7.44 -11.62 31.29
C GLY A 637 -7.22 -10.25 31.94
N SER A 638 -5.99 -9.75 31.91
CA SER A 638 -5.64 -8.48 32.56
C SER A 638 -4.34 -7.85 32.06
N ILE A 639 -4.10 -6.59 32.40
CA ILE A 639 -2.83 -5.90 32.17
C ILE A 639 -2.20 -5.58 33.52
N SER A 640 -0.94 -5.94 33.73
CA SER A 640 -0.20 -5.62 34.95
C SER A 640 0.78 -4.48 34.69
N ILE A 641 0.80 -3.47 35.57
CA ILE A 641 1.69 -2.30 35.49
C ILE A 641 2.61 -2.30 36.70
N ILE A 642 3.91 -2.28 36.48
CA ILE A 642 4.94 -2.29 37.54
C ILE A 642 5.73 -0.99 37.46
N ASP A 643 5.71 -0.19 38.53
CA ASP A 643 6.53 1.03 38.61
C ASP A 643 8.01 0.71 38.75
N ILE A 644 8.85 1.56 38.16
CA ILE A 644 10.32 1.47 38.25
C ILE A 644 10.83 2.83 38.72
N VAL A 645 11.44 2.85 39.90
CA VAL A 645 11.99 4.07 40.51
C VAL A 645 13.47 3.88 40.68
N ALA A 646 14.27 4.73 40.03
CA ALA A 646 15.73 4.68 40.07
C ALA A 646 16.32 3.29 39.76
N GLY A 647 15.77 2.60 38.75
CA GLY A 647 16.20 1.26 38.34
C GLY A 647 15.73 0.12 39.25
N VAL A 648 14.88 0.40 40.25
CA VAL A 648 14.32 -0.62 41.14
C VAL A 648 12.84 -0.82 40.83
N PRO A 649 12.42 -2.03 40.42
CA PRO A 649 11.01 -2.34 40.21
C PRO A 649 10.24 -2.38 41.54
N ALA A 650 8.96 -1.99 41.51
CA ALA A 650 8.07 -2.05 42.66
C ALA A 650 7.82 -3.50 43.12
N ASP A 651 7.43 -3.70 44.37
CA ASP A 651 7.19 -5.03 44.94
C ASP A 651 5.86 -5.66 44.48
N ARG A 652 4.98 -4.86 43.89
CA ARG A 652 3.63 -5.26 43.46
C ARG A 652 3.29 -4.59 42.13
N ALA A 653 2.61 -5.34 41.28
CA ALA A 653 1.97 -4.78 40.10
C ALA A 653 0.61 -4.16 40.47
N VAL A 654 0.21 -3.15 39.69
CA VAL A 654 -1.19 -2.69 39.61
C VAL A 654 -1.86 -3.47 38.47
N THR A 655 -2.93 -4.19 38.77
CA THR A 655 -3.67 -4.97 37.78
C THR A 655 -4.84 -4.17 37.24
N VAL A 656 -4.90 -4.03 35.92
CA VAL A 656 -6.00 -3.44 35.16
C VAL A 656 -6.80 -4.59 34.53
N GLY A 657 -8.02 -4.81 35.02
CA GLY A 657 -8.90 -5.88 34.56
C GLY A 657 -10.06 -5.40 33.70
N PHE A 658 -10.79 -6.35 33.10
CA PHE A 658 -11.95 -6.07 32.25
C PHE A 658 -13.31 -6.24 32.96
N GLY A 659 -13.30 -6.46 34.28
CA GLY A 659 -14.51 -6.75 35.06
C GLY A 659 -15.61 -5.67 34.96
N ASP A 660 -15.25 -4.41 34.77
CA ASP A 660 -16.21 -3.31 34.58
C ASP A 660 -17.03 -3.42 33.29
N PHE A 661 -16.55 -4.18 32.30
CA PHE A 661 -17.23 -4.43 31.04
C PHE A 661 -18.12 -5.69 31.07
N ASN A 662 -18.09 -6.46 32.16
CA ASN A 662 -18.96 -7.62 32.34
C ASN A 662 -20.44 -7.23 32.22
N ARG A 663 -21.26 -8.16 31.73
CA ARG A 663 -22.69 -7.93 31.57
C ARG A 663 -23.32 -7.50 32.91
N GLY A 664 -23.89 -6.30 32.95
CA GLY A 664 -24.52 -5.72 34.14
C GLY A 664 -23.58 -4.92 35.05
N ALA A 665 -22.29 -4.85 34.73
CA ALA A 665 -21.32 -4.01 35.42
C ALA A 665 -21.39 -2.54 34.95
N SER A 666 -20.61 -1.67 35.62
CA SER A 666 -20.68 -0.21 35.52
C SER A 666 -20.40 0.34 34.12
N ARG A 667 -19.56 -0.34 33.32
CA ARG A 667 -19.10 0.08 31.99
C ARG A 667 -19.48 -0.90 30.89
N ALA A 668 -20.40 -1.84 31.15
CA ALA A 668 -20.85 -2.83 30.18
C ALA A 668 -21.36 -2.23 28.86
N TYR A 669 -21.94 -1.03 28.92
CA TYR A 669 -22.48 -0.31 27.75
C TYR A 669 -21.38 0.28 26.83
N GLU A 670 -20.13 0.34 27.30
CA GLU A 670 -18.99 0.84 26.53
C GLU A 670 -18.42 -0.23 25.60
N LEU A 671 -18.67 -1.52 25.87
CA LEU A 671 -18.19 -2.63 25.04
C LEU A 671 -18.91 -2.63 23.69
N PRO A 672 -18.19 -2.47 22.56
CA PRO A 672 -18.84 -2.52 21.24
C PRO A 672 -19.43 -3.90 20.97
N ASN A 673 -20.68 -3.96 20.47
CA ASN A 673 -21.36 -5.21 20.11
C ASN A 673 -20.61 -6.07 19.08
N ALA A 674 -19.64 -5.49 18.37
CA ALA A 674 -18.83 -6.19 17.36
C ALA A 674 -17.57 -6.86 17.94
N VAL A 675 -17.24 -6.62 19.22
CA VAL A 675 -16.21 -7.41 19.92
C VAL A 675 -16.76 -8.82 20.11
N ARG A 676 -15.97 -9.85 19.77
CA ARG A 676 -16.41 -11.23 19.90
C ARG A 676 -16.30 -11.65 21.36
N ILE A 677 -17.43 -12.03 21.95
CA ILE A 677 -17.53 -12.69 23.26
C ILE A 677 -18.25 -14.01 23.00
N PHE A 678 -17.54 -15.12 23.02
CA PHE A 678 -17.97 -16.41 22.51
C PHE A 678 -17.50 -17.62 23.34
N GLY A 679 -16.69 -17.41 24.37
CA GLY A 679 -16.23 -18.43 25.30
C GLY A 679 -17.39 -19.13 26.02
N LYS A 680 -17.18 -20.40 26.36
CA LYS A 680 -18.21 -21.25 26.96
C LYS A 680 -18.58 -20.78 28.38
N ASN A 681 -19.70 -20.07 28.49
CA ASN A 681 -20.21 -19.47 29.74
C ASN A 681 -19.25 -18.45 30.38
N ALA A 682 -18.36 -17.86 29.58
CA ALA A 682 -17.40 -16.87 30.05
C ALA A 682 -18.07 -15.53 30.38
N SER A 683 -17.54 -14.85 31.39
CA SER A 683 -17.74 -13.40 31.54
C SER A 683 -16.94 -12.65 30.47
N VAL A 684 -17.21 -11.35 30.28
CA VAL A 684 -16.39 -10.54 29.34
C VAL A 684 -14.93 -10.54 29.79
N ALA A 685 -14.66 -10.49 31.09
CA ALA A 685 -13.30 -10.46 31.62
C ALA A 685 -12.53 -11.76 31.46
N GLN A 686 -13.22 -12.91 31.42
CA GLN A 686 -12.60 -14.19 31.09
C GLN A 686 -12.40 -14.35 29.58
N ASP A 687 -13.34 -13.83 28.79
CA ASP A 687 -13.30 -13.98 27.34
C ASP A 687 -12.30 -13.03 26.67
N LEU A 688 -11.94 -11.90 27.28
CA LEU A 688 -10.94 -10.99 26.71
C LEU A 688 -9.54 -11.46 27.11
N GLU A 689 -8.74 -11.86 26.11
CA GLU A 689 -7.39 -12.40 26.24
C GLU A 689 -6.34 -11.39 25.70
N PRO A 690 -5.65 -10.62 26.57
CA PRO A 690 -4.58 -9.70 26.15
C PRO A 690 -3.27 -10.44 25.85
N GLU A 691 -2.70 -10.23 24.66
CA GLU A 691 -1.45 -10.88 24.25
C GLU A 691 -0.31 -9.87 24.09
N TYR A 692 -0.44 -8.89 23.18
CA TYR A 692 0.69 -8.03 22.80
C TYR A 692 0.45 -6.55 23.14
N ILE A 693 1.48 -5.87 23.65
CA ILE A 693 1.40 -4.45 24.06
C ILE A 693 2.31 -3.56 23.21
N THR A 694 1.81 -2.40 22.80
CA THR A 694 2.66 -1.33 22.27
C THR A 694 2.44 -0.02 23.03
N VAL A 695 3.53 0.68 23.35
CA VAL A 695 3.51 1.89 24.18
C VAL A 695 3.86 3.11 23.35
N ALA A 696 3.07 4.19 23.47
CA ALA A 696 3.34 5.46 22.82
C ALA A 696 4.67 6.07 23.29
N ALA A 697 5.34 6.82 22.42
CA ALA A 697 6.66 7.42 22.70
C ALA A 697 6.68 8.33 23.95
N ASP A 698 5.54 8.89 24.35
CA ASP A 698 5.40 9.74 25.53
C ASP A 698 5.18 8.95 26.85
N SER A 699 5.11 7.61 26.77
CA SER A 699 4.89 6.69 27.90
C SER A 699 3.56 6.86 28.63
N LYS A 700 2.54 7.48 28.00
CA LYS A 700 1.23 7.73 28.64
C LYS A 700 0.12 6.80 28.18
N THR A 701 0.18 6.39 26.91
CA THR A 701 -0.83 5.54 26.29
C THR A 701 -0.21 4.25 25.83
N ALA A 702 -0.91 3.15 26.05
CA ALA A 702 -0.60 1.86 25.44
C ALA A 702 -1.82 1.31 24.70
N TRP A 703 -1.56 0.48 23.70
CA TRP A 703 -2.56 -0.37 23.06
C TRP A 703 -2.21 -1.81 23.29
N VAL A 704 -3.24 -2.66 23.38
CA VAL A 704 -3.12 -4.09 23.66
C VAL A 704 -3.98 -4.87 22.66
N SER A 705 -3.45 -5.92 22.06
CA SER A 705 -4.22 -6.85 21.22
C SER A 705 -5.17 -7.69 22.08
N LEU A 706 -6.30 -8.06 21.45
CA LEU A 706 -7.29 -9.00 21.98
C LEU A 706 -7.70 -9.89 20.78
N GLN A 707 -6.79 -10.77 20.37
CA GLN A 707 -6.78 -11.41 19.07
C GLN A 707 -8.02 -12.25 18.80
N GLU A 708 -8.37 -13.16 19.71
CA GLU A 708 -9.53 -14.05 19.64
C GLU A 708 -10.81 -13.20 19.56
N ASN A 709 -10.81 -12.07 20.27
CA ASN A 709 -11.94 -11.16 20.31
C ASN A 709 -12.03 -10.23 19.09
N ASN A 710 -11.00 -10.24 18.24
CA ASN A 710 -10.85 -9.39 17.05
C ASN A 710 -10.96 -7.89 17.43
N ALA A 711 -10.22 -7.50 18.47
CA ALA A 711 -10.32 -6.19 19.10
C ALA A 711 -8.94 -5.63 19.55
N LEU A 712 -8.95 -4.35 19.93
CA LEU A 712 -7.83 -3.68 20.61
C LEU A 712 -8.36 -2.99 21.87
N ALA A 713 -7.57 -2.98 22.94
CA ALA A 713 -7.80 -2.14 24.12
C ALA A 713 -6.80 -0.98 24.16
N GLU A 714 -7.24 0.21 24.57
CA GLU A 714 -6.37 1.35 24.86
C GLU A 714 -6.30 1.57 26.37
N ILE A 715 -5.09 1.81 26.87
CA ILE A 715 -4.76 1.95 28.28
C ILE A 715 -4.18 3.35 28.53
N ASP A 716 -4.72 4.03 29.52
CA ASP A 716 -4.09 5.18 30.17
C ASP A 716 -3.18 4.63 31.26
N ILE A 717 -1.87 4.74 31.03
CA ILE A 717 -0.84 4.08 31.83
C ILE A 717 -0.75 4.72 33.23
N ASP A 718 -0.87 6.05 33.31
CA ASP A 718 -0.77 6.77 34.57
C ASP A 718 -2.01 6.56 35.44
N ALA A 719 -3.20 6.53 34.82
CA ALA A 719 -4.45 6.25 35.51
C ALA A 719 -4.69 4.74 35.75
N ALA A 720 -3.83 3.87 35.23
CA ALA A 720 -3.94 2.41 35.28
C ALA A 720 -5.36 1.92 34.93
N ARG A 721 -5.88 2.35 33.76
CA ARG A 721 -7.26 2.02 33.34
C ARG A 721 -7.39 1.85 31.84
N ILE A 722 -8.32 0.99 31.43
CA ILE A 722 -8.77 0.89 30.05
C ILE A 722 -9.64 2.11 29.70
N THR A 723 -9.21 2.88 28.71
CA THR A 723 -9.95 4.05 28.20
C THR A 723 -11.00 3.67 27.17
N LYS A 724 -10.71 2.69 26.31
CA LYS A 724 -11.64 2.17 25.31
C LYS A 724 -11.27 0.77 24.84
N ILE A 725 -12.28 0.06 24.32
CA ILE A 725 -12.14 -1.18 23.56
C ILE A 725 -12.70 -0.93 22.15
N VAL A 726 -11.96 -1.34 21.12
CA VAL A 726 -12.30 -1.14 19.71
C VAL A 726 -12.45 -2.50 19.05
N ALA A 727 -13.60 -2.74 18.41
CA ALA A 727 -13.76 -3.88 17.50
C ALA A 727 -13.18 -3.56 16.12
N LEU A 728 -12.45 -4.50 15.53
CA LEU A 728 -11.74 -4.31 14.26
C LEU A 728 -12.62 -4.56 13.02
N GLY A 729 -13.80 -5.15 13.22
CA GLY A 729 -14.70 -5.52 12.13
C GLY A 729 -14.14 -6.67 11.29
N PHE A 730 -14.61 -6.79 10.04
CA PHE A 730 -14.27 -7.92 9.19
C PHE A 730 -13.90 -7.46 7.77
N LYS A 731 -13.02 -8.23 7.12
CA LYS A 731 -12.59 -8.01 5.73
C LYS A 731 -13.52 -8.76 4.79
N ASP A 732 -14.19 -8.05 3.88
CA ASP A 732 -15.04 -8.67 2.86
C ASP A 732 -14.20 -9.22 1.70
N HIS A 733 -14.12 -10.54 1.58
CA HIS A 733 -13.35 -11.20 0.53
C HIS A 733 -14.07 -11.31 -0.82
N SER A 734 -15.29 -10.76 -0.95
CA SER A 734 -15.97 -10.61 -2.24
C SER A 734 -15.47 -9.38 -3.03
N LEU A 735 -14.75 -8.47 -2.37
CA LEU A 735 -14.28 -7.22 -2.95
C LEU A 735 -12.92 -7.36 -3.63
N GLU A 736 -12.71 -6.61 -4.71
CA GLU A 736 -11.44 -6.51 -5.42
C GLU A 736 -10.30 -6.08 -4.48
N SER A 737 -9.10 -6.63 -4.69
CA SER A 737 -7.91 -6.48 -3.83
C SER A 737 -8.02 -7.18 -2.46
N HIS A 738 -9.08 -7.96 -2.21
CA HIS A 738 -9.22 -8.85 -1.05
C HIS A 738 -9.34 -10.33 -1.47
N GLU A 739 -8.85 -10.70 -2.66
CA GLU A 739 -8.69 -12.08 -3.10
C GLU A 739 -7.84 -12.95 -2.15
N LEU A 740 -8.08 -14.25 -2.14
CA LEU A 740 -7.26 -15.24 -1.43
C LEU A 740 -7.49 -16.65 -2.00
N ASP A 741 -6.61 -17.58 -1.67
CA ASP A 741 -6.75 -19.01 -1.97
C ASP A 741 -7.33 -19.74 -0.76
N LEU A 742 -8.41 -20.52 -0.95
CA LEU A 742 -9.15 -21.17 0.15
C LEU A 742 -9.19 -22.70 0.09
N SER A 743 -8.49 -23.33 -0.86
CA SER A 743 -8.56 -24.78 -1.02
C SER A 743 -7.18 -25.43 -1.12
N ASP A 744 -7.01 -26.54 -0.40
CA ASP A 744 -5.88 -27.45 -0.54
C ASP A 744 -6.21 -28.61 -1.51
N ARG A 745 -7.30 -28.55 -2.29
CA ARG A 745 -7.87 -29.68 -3.07
C ARG A 745 -8.36 -29.32 -4.46
N ASP A 746 -7.89 -28.24 -5.06
CA ASP A 746 -8.41 -27.72 -6.31
C ASP A 746 -7.48 -27.93 -7.52
N ASN A 747 -6.64 -28.97 -7.50
CA ASN A 747 -5.91 -29.38 -8.70
C ASN A 747 -6.89 -29.83 -9.80
N THR A 748 -7.23 -28.89 -10.69
CA THR A 748 -8.09 -29.10 -11.86
C THR A 748 -7.46 -28.48 -13.10
N ASP A 749 -7.73 -29.08 -14.26
CA ASP A 749 -7.27 -28.56 -15.56
C ASP A 749 -7.92 -27.21 -15.94
N LYS A 750 -8.91 -26.73 -15.19
CA LYS A 750 -9.59 -25.45 -15.43
C LYS A 750 -8.86 -24.25 -14.79
N LEU A 751 -7.87 -24.51 -13.93
CA LEU A 751 -7.10 -23.46 -13.27
C LEU A 751 -5.75 -23.28 -13.96
N ASP A 752 -5.43 -22.02 -14.26
CA ASP A 752 -4.14 -21.59 -14.82
C ASP A 752 -3.03 -21.51 -13.77
N GLY A 753 -3.35 -21.67 -12.48
CA GLY A 753 -2.40 -21.55 -11.37
C GLY A 753 -1.28 -22.59 -11.40
N MET A 754 -0.15 -22.26 -10.77
CA MET A 754 0.96 -23.19 -10.59
C MET A 754 0.53 -24.39 -9.73
N LEU A 755 0.87 -25.61 -10.16
CA LEU A 755 0.68 -26.82 -9.36
C LEU A 755 1.65 -26.82 -8.15
N LEU A 756 1.07 -26.88 -6.95
CA LEU A 756 1.85 -26.93 -5.71
C LEU A 756 2.63 -28.24 -5.59
N ARG A 757 3.71 -28.24 -4.81
CA ARG A 757 4.55 -29.44 -4.60
C ARG A 757 3.77 -30.64 -4.06
N ASN A 758 2.74 -30.40 -3.27
CA ASN A 758 1.88 -31.44 -2.72
C ASN A 758 1.05 -32.20 -3.80
N GLY A 759 0.94 -31.67 -5.03
CA GLY A 759 0.23 -32.27 -6.16
C GLY A 759 -1.31 -32.25 -6.07
N ARG A 760 -1.89 -31.56 -5.08
CA ARG A 760 -3.34 -31.60 -4.75
C ARG A 760 -4.09 -30.30 -5.04
N ALA A 761 -3.38 -29.19 -5.14
CA ALA A 761 -3.94 -27.87 -5.37
C ALA A 761 -3.12 -27.08 -6.41
N LYS A 762 -3.76 -26.10 -7.02
CA LYS A 762 -3.11 -25.10 -7.87
C LYS A 762 -3.37 -23.73 -7.24
N ILE A 763 -2.44 -22.79 -7.39
CA ILE A 763 -2.65 -21.41 -6.90
C ILE A 763 -3.96 -20.84 -7.48
N ASN A 764 -4.89 -20.47 -6.60
CA ASN A 764 -6.24 -20.04 -6.98
C ASN A 764 -6.70 -18.81 -6.20
N ILE A 765 -5.96 -17.73 -6.35
CA ILE A 765 -6.25 -16.45 -5.70
C ILE A 765 -7.41 -15.75 -6.43
N ARG A 766 -8.56 -15.65 -5.76
CA ARG A 766 -9.76 -14.97 -6.28
C ARG A 766 -10.65 -14.44 -5.17
N ASN A 767 -11.64 -13.64 -5.53
CA ASN A 767 -12.68 -13.19 -4.60
C ASN A 767 -13.66 -14.32 -4.29
N TRP A 768 -14.21 -14.30 -3.08
CA TRP A 768 -15.16 -15.30 -2.58
C TRP A 768 -16.37 -14.63 -1.95
N ASP A 769 -17.54 -14.85 -2.55
CA ASP A 769 -18.78 -14.34 -1.98
C ASP A 769 -19.09 -14.97 -0.62
N ASN A 770 -19.64 -14.16 0.29
CA ASN A 770 -20.05 -14.55 1.64
C ASN A 770 -18.91 -15.11 2.51
N VAL A 771 -17.65 -14.80 2.17
CA VAL A 771 -16.48 -15.09 3.00
C VAL A 771 -15.94 -13.79 3.57
N TRP A 772 -15.66 -13.80 4.86
CA TRP A 772 -15.14 -12.68 5.63
C TRP A 772 -13.88 -13.10 6.37
N GLY A 773 -12.87 -12.25 6.43
CA GLY A 773 -11.66 -12.46 7.24
C GLY A 773 -11.75 -11.70 8.55
N MET A 774 -11.35 -12.33 9.65
CA MET A 774 -11.24 -11.69 10.96
C MET A 774 -9.82 -11.11 11.09
N TYR A 775 -9.67 -9.88 11.59
CA TYR A 775 -8.35 -9.23 11.67
C TYR A 775 -7.45 -9.89 12.70
N GLN A 776 -7.97 -10.22 13.88
CA GLN A 776 -7.31 -11.06 14.89
C GLN A 776 -5.80 -10.84 14.98
N PRO A 777 -5.41 -9.63 15.44
CA PRO A 777 -4.02 -9.26 15.39
C PRO A 777 -3.23 -9.85 16.57
N ASP A 778 -2.13 -10.51 16.26
CA ASP A 778 -1.11 -10.90 17.23
C ASP A 778 -0.23 -9.68 17.52
N THR A 779 0.96 -9.62 16.92
CA THR A 779 1.92 -8.57 17.21
C THR A 779 1.41 -7.21 16.74
N ILE A 780 1.46 -6.22 17.65
CA ILE A 780 1.11 -4.84 17.37
C ILE A 780 2.28 -3.89 17.64
N ALA A 781 2.34 -2.81 16.88
CA ALA A 781 3.31 -1.73 17.07
C ALA A 781 2.67 -0.37 16.79
N ASN A 782 3.21 0.71 17.35
CA ASN A 782 2.70 2.05 17.10
C ASN A 782 3.78 3.02 16.60
N TYR A 783 3.32 4.04 15.87
CA TYR A 783 4.13 5.19 15.50
C TYR A 783 3.24 6.43 15.41
N SER A 784 3.85 7.60 15.29
CA SER A 784 3.12 8.86 15.13
C SER A 784 3.52 9.63 13.90
N VAL A 785 2.53 10.29 13.29
CA VAL A 785 2.71 11.22 12.17
C VAL A 785 1.95 12.48 12.49
N ALA A 786 2.64 13.63 12.44
CA ALA A 786 2.07 14.94 12.74
C ALA A 786 1.30 15.01 14.09
N GLY A 787 1.74 14.24 15.09
CA GLY A 787 1.13 14.21 16.42
C GLY A 787 -0.08 13.27 16.57
N GLN A 788 -0.53 12.59 15.51
CA GLN A 788 -1.52 11.53 15.60
C GLN A 788 -0.84 10.17 15.77
N HIS A 789 -1.42 9.30 16.60
CA HIS A 789 -0.95 7.94 16.80
C HIS A 789 -1.62 6.99 15.83
N TYR A 790 -0.84 6.02 15.35
CA TYR A 790 -1.32 4.93 14.52
C TYR A 790 -0.82 3.60 15.09
N VAL A 791 -1.69 2.61 15.13
CA VAL A 791 -1.37 1.23 15.51
C VAL A 791 -1.29 0.39 14.25
N VAL A 792 -0.22 -0.36 14.10
CA VAL A 792 0.03 -1.32 13.03
C VAL A 792 -0.19 -2.72 13.60
N THR A 793 -0.88 -3.58 12.86
CA THR A 793 -1.23 -4.93 13.32
C THR A 793 -0.84 -5.99 12.29
N ALA A 794 -0.21 -7.08 12.74
CA ALA A 794 -0.06 -8.30 11.97
C ALA A 794 -1.30 -9.17 12.19
N ASN A 795 -2.04 -9.49 11.12
CA ASN A 795 -3.38 -10.08 11.21
C ASN A 795 -3.32 -11.61 11.05
N GLU A 796 -2.82 -12.30 12.07
CA GLU A 796 -2.47 -13.72 12.02
C GLU A 796 -3.70 -14.61 11.96
N GLY A 797 -4.52 -14.59 13.01
CA GLY A 797 -5.79 -15.31 13.03
C GLY A 797 -5.94 -16.43 14.04
N ASP A 798 -5.35 -16.37 15.23
CA ASP A 798 -5.50 -17.47 16.18
C ASP A 798 -6.94 -17.74 16.66
N SER A 799 -7.14 -18.94 17.19
CA SER A 799 -8.46 -19.53 17.36
C SER A 799 -8.51 -20.36 18.62
N ARG A 800 -9.64 -20.29 19.33
CA ARG A 800 -9.87 -21.20 20.46
C ARG A 800 -10.22 -22.61 19.98
N ASP A 801 -9.24 -23.51 20.02
CA ASP A 801 -9.38 -24.93 19.65
C ASP A 801 -8.86 -25.87 20.77
N TYR A 802 -9.63 -25.97 21.84
CA TYR A 802 -9.34 -26.84 23.00
C TYR A 802 -10.18 -28.12 22.99
N SER A 803 -9.78 -29.12 23.78
CA SER A 803 -10.53 -30.38 23.90
C SER A 803 -11.96 -30.18 24.44
N GLY A 804 -12.15 -29.22 25.35
CA GLY A 804 -13.44 -28.90 25.99
C GLY A 804 -14.31 -27.89 25.24
N PHE A 805 -13.73 -27.17 24.27
CA PHE A 805 -14.39 -26.17 23.45
C PHE A 805 -13.54 -25.89 22.20
N SER A 806 -14.17 -25.93 21.03
CA SER A 806 -13.53 -25.54 19.78
C SER A 806 -14.49 -24.67 18.98
N GLU A 807 -14.03 -23.49 18.58
CA GLU A 807 -14.76 -22.69 17.60
C GLU A 807 -14.38 -23.02 16.16
N GLU A 808 -13.29 -23.75 15.92
CA GLU A 808 -12.81 -24.07 14.59
C GLU A 808 -13.62 -25.21 13.94
N ALA A 809 -14.02 -25.03 12.68
CA ALA A 809 -14.53 -26.14 11.89
C ALA A 809 -14.21 -26.03 10.40
N ARG A 810 -14.25 -27.16 9.70
CA ARG A 810 -14.25 -27.20 8.23
C ARG A 810 -15.67 -27.27 7.69
N LEU A 811 -15.93 -26.52 6.61
CA LEU A 811 -17.27 -26.48 6.01
C LEU A 811 -17.78 -27.87 5.60
N SER A 812 -16.93 -28.72 5.01
CA SER A 812 -17.34 -30.07 4.60
C SER A 812 -17.83 -30.93 5.75
N ASP A 813 -17.22 -30.75 6.93
CA ASP A 813 -17.48 -31.58 8.10
C ASP A 813 -18.80 -31.14 8.75
N ARG A 814 -19.05 -29.82 8.75
CA ARG A 814 -20.34 -29.25 9.18
C ARG A 814 -21.49 -29.65 8.26
N VAL A 815 -21.27 -29.64 6.94
CA VAL A 815 -22.26 -30.13 5.97
C VAL A 815 -22.53 -31.62 6.18
N ALA A 816 -21.50 -32.43 6.43
CA ALA A 816 -21.67 -33.86 6.73
C ALA A 816 -22.44 -34.08 8.04
N ALA A 817 -22.28 -33.19 9.02
CA ALA A 817 -23.04 -33.18 10.28
C ALA A 817 -24.48 -32.61 10.13
N GLY A 818 -24.92 -32.27 8.91
CA GLY A 818 -26.28 -31.83 8.64
C GLY A 818 -26.53 -30.32 8.74
N GLU A 819 -25.49 -29.49 8.81
CA GLU A 819 -25.64 -28.03 8.83
C GLU A 819 -26.27 -27.51 7.53
N ARG A 820 -27.30 -26.68 7.65
CA ARG A 820 -28.00 -26.08 6.50
C ARG A 820 -27.23 -24.86 6.03
N LEU A 821 -26.91 -24.83 4.74
CA LEU A 821 -26.31 -23.66 4.08
C LEU A 821 -27.39 -22.89 3.30
N ASP A 822 -27.19 -21.59 3.13
CA ASP A 822 -27.92 -20.84 2.11
C ASP A 822 -27.55 -21.29 0.69
N ALA A 823 -28.29 -20.80 -0.31
CA ALA A 823 -28.08 -21.21 -1.70
C ALA A 823 -26.69 -20.83 -2.25
N GLN A 824 -26.12 -19.71 -1.81
CA GLN A 824 -24.86 -19.18 -2.34
C GLN A 824 -23.66 -19.96 -1.81
N LEU A 825 -23.65 -20.27 -0.50
CA LEU A 825 -22.66 -21.16 0.10
C LEU A 825 -22.84 -22.61 -0.37
N ALA A 826 -24.09 -23.08 -0.51
CA ALA A 826 -24.37 -24.43 -1.00
C ALA A 826 -23.82 -24.67 -2.41
N ALA A 827 -23.77 -23.64 -3.26
CA ALA A 827 -23.18 -23.70 -4.60
C ALA A 827 -21.65 -23.88 -4.59
N GLN A 828 -20.98 -23.57 -3.48
CA GLN A 828 -19.53 -23.55 -3.33
C GLN A 828 -18.98 -24.55 -2.30
N LYS A 829 -19.83 -25.47 -1.81
CA LYS A 829 -19.50 -26.42 -0.72
C LYS A 829 -18.51 -27.55 -1.08
N SER A 830 -18.06 -27.63 -2.33
CA SER A 830 -17.13 -28.68 -2.77
C SER A 830 -15.76 -28.50 -2.12
N LYS A 831 -14.98 -29.60 -2.02
CA LYS A 831 -13.63 -29.52 -1.45
C LYS A 831 -12.67 -28.70 -2.32
N GLN A 832 -12.91 -28.65 -3.63
CA GLN A 832 -12.21 -27.78 -4.60
C GLN A 832 -12.54 -26.29 -4.40
N ALA A 833 -13.53 -25.97 -3.58
CA ALA A 833 -13.96 -24.62 -3.27
C ALA A 833 -13.94 -24.42 -1.74
N LEU A 834 -15.04 -23.93 -1.14
CA LEU A 834 -15.10 -23.56 0.28
C LEU A 834 -15.14 -24.75 1.23
N GLY A 835 -15.36 -25.98 0.74
CA GLY A 835 -15.53 -27.16 1.57
C GLY A 835 -14.36 -27.44 2.51
N ARG A 836 -13.14 -26.99 2.16
CA ARG A 836 -11.93 -27.20 2.96
C ARG A 836 -11.63 -26.07 3.93
N LEU A 837 -12.18 -24.88 3.72
CA LEU A 837 -11.95 -23.69 4.54
C LEU A 837 -12.23 -24.00 6.01
N LYS A 838 -11.24 -23.69 6.86
CA LYS A 838 -11.40 -23.56 8.31
C LYS A 838 -12.02 -22.19 8.62
N PHE A 839 -13.02 -22.18 9.49
CA PHE A 839 -13.77 -20.97 9.83
C PHE A 839 -14.32 -21.07 11.26
N THR A 840 -14.67 -19.93 11.87
CA THR A 840 -15.30 -19.93 13.19
C THR A 840 -16.77 -20.34 13.14
N THR A 841 -17.15 -21.24 14.04
CA THR A 841 -18.53 -21.72 14.18
C THR A 841 -19.43 -20.76 14.94
N THR A 842 -18.85 -19.74 15.61
CA THR A 842 -19.55 -18.78 16.46
C THR A 842 -20.26 -17.68 15.66
N LEU A 843 -19.88 -17.48 14.39
CA LEU A 843 -20.43 -16.46 13.49
C LEU A 843 -21.07 -17.07 12.23
N GLY A 844 -21.83 -16.25 11.51
CA GLY A 844 -22.33 -16.53 10.16
C GLY A 844 -23.56 -17.45 10.05
N ALA A 845 -24.00 -18.07 11.14
CA ALA A 845 -25.25 -18.85 11.20
C ALA A 845 -26.38 -18.06 11.88
N ARG A 846 -27.58 -18.12 11.30
CA ARG A 846 -28.80 -17.51 11.87
C ARG A 846 -30.00 -18.40 11.58
N ASP A 847 -30.84 -18.64 12.58
CA ASP A 847 -32.03 -19.52 12.49
C ASP A 847 -31.70 -20.93 11.96
N GLY A 848 -30.54 -21.48 12.39
CA GLY A 848 -30.05 -22.78 11.96
C GLY A 848 -29.57 -22.86 10.51
N VAL A 849 -29.44 -21.72 9.81
CA VAL A 849 -28.92 -21.63 8.43
C VAL A 849 -27.67 -20.78 8.39
N ARG A 850 -26.58 -21.33 7.87
CA ARG A 850 -25.32 -20.64 7.63
C ARG A 850 -25.37 -19.85 6.33
N ARG A 851 -25.07 -18.56 6.42
CA ARG A 851 -25.09 -17.60 5.32
C ARG A 851 -23.71 -17.02 4.99
N GLN A 852 -22.82 -17.02 5.96
CA GLN A 852 -21.47 -16.46 5.83
C GLN A 852 -20.45 -17.39 6.50
N LEU A 853 -19.21 -17.33 6.01
CA LEU A 853 -18.04 -17.95 6.62
C LEU A 853 -17.08 -16.86 7.08
N TYR A 854 -16.62 -16.98 8.32
CA TYR A 854 -15.63 -16.08 8.91
C TYR A 854 -14.34 -16.87 9.07
N ALA A 855 -13.41 -16.64 8.13
CA ALA A 855 -12.09 -17.23 8.12
C ALA A 855 -11.23 -16.60 9.22
N PHE A 856 -10.37 -17.43 9.79
CA PHE A 856 -9.34 -17.03 10.73
C PHE A 856 -8.24 -16.24 10.01
N GLY A 857 -7.91 -15.09 10.58
CA GLY A 857 -6.94 -14.16 10.01
C GLY A 857 -7.45 -13.42 8.77
N ALA A 858 -6.95 -12.20 8.59
CA ALA A 858 -7.25 -11.38 7.41
C ALA A 858 -6.15 -11.48 6.34
N ARG A 859 -5.11 -12.28 6.59
CA ARG A 859 -3.97 -12.57 5.69
C ARG A 859 -3.26 -11.31 5.19
N SER A 860 -3.11 -10.35 6.09
CA SER A 860 -2.69 -8.98 5.77
C SER A 860 -2.04 -8.33 6.99
N PHE A 861 -1.58 -7.09 6.84
CA PHE A 861 -1.36 -6.19 7.96
C PHE A 861 -2.27 -4.97 7.80
N SER A 862 -2.60 -4.32 8.91
CA SER A 862 -3.45 -3.12 8.90
C SER A 862 -2.82 -1.97 9.67
N ILE A 863 -3.26 -0.75 9.36
CA ILE A 863 -2.93 0.47 10.11
C ILE A 863 -4.23 1.10 10.59
N TRP A 864 -4.30 1.42 11.88
CA TRP A 864 -5.46 1.97 12.58
C TRP A 864 -5.13 3.34 13.16
N ASP A 865 -6.07 4.27 13.10
CA ASP A 865 -5.97 5.55 13.81
C ASP A 865 -6.37 5.42 15.29
N ASP A 866 -6.12 6.46 16.08
CA ASP A 866 -6.47 6.56 17.49
C ASP A 866 -7.98 6.50 17.79
N ALA A 867 -8.84 6.77 16.82
CA ALA A 867 -10.29 6.54 16.92
C ALA A 867 -10.66 5.06 16.68
N GLY A 868 -9.68 4.21 16.35
CA GLY A 868 -9.82 2.81 15.99
C GLY A 868 -10.22 2.58 14.53
N GLY A 869 -10.18 3.61 13.70
CA GLY A 869 -10.55 3.54 12.28
C GLY A 869 -9.44 2.93 11.45
N ARG A 870 -9.77 1.94 10.61
CA ARG A 870 -8.80 1.38 9.67
C ARG A 870 -8.43 2.42 8.62
N VAL A 871 -7.16 2.80 8.61
CA VAL A 871 -6.57 3.73 7.64
C VAL A 871 -6.05 2.99 6.41
N TYR A 872 -5.48 1.80 6.62
CA TYR A 872 -4.94 0.98 5.56
C TYR A 872 -5.08 -0.51 5.88
N ASP A 873 -5.18 -1.33 4.83
CA ASP A 873 -5.03 -2.77 4.87
C ASP A 873 -4.25 -3.22 3.62
N SER A 874 -3.33 -4.17 3.77
CA SER A 874 -2.54 -4.67 2.64
C SER A 874 -3.34 -5.53 1.66
N GLY A 875 -4.63 -5.79 1.91
CA GLY A 875 -5.48 -6.50 0.99
C GLY A 875 -4.95 -7.91 0.72
N SER A 876 -4.75 -8.23 -0.55
CA SER A 876 -4.22 -9.52 -1.01
C SER A 876 -2.74 -9.51 -1.33
N ASP A 877 -2.02 -8.46 -0.94
CA ASP A 877 -0.61 -8.31 -1.29
C ASP A 877 0.20 -9.55 -0.85
N PHE A 878 -0.02 -10.10 0.34
CA PHE A 878 0.77 -11.25 0.84
C PHE A 878 0.52 -12.53 0.03
N GLU A 879 -0.74 -12.80 -0.36
CA GLU A 879 -1.08 -13.93 -1.24
C GLU A 879 -0.40 -13.77 -2.61
N HIS A 880 -0.52 -12.59 -3.21
CA HIS A 880 0.05 -12.28 -4.52
C HIS A 880 1.59 -12.32 -4.52
N ILE A 881 2.23 -11.71 -3.51
CA ILE A 881 3.69 -11.67 -3.38
C ILE A 881 4.22 -13.07 -3.15
N THR A 882 3.69 -13.83 -2.20
CA THR A 882 4.17 -15.20 -1.95
C THR A 882 3.93 -16.12 -3.15
N ALA A 883 2.80 -16.00 -3.86
CA ALA A 883 2.57 -16.73 -5.11
C ALA A 883 3.61 -16.38 -6.20
N GLY A 884 3.86 -15.09 -6.42
CA GLY A 884 4.83 -14.60 -7.41
C GLY A 884 6.29 -14.89 -7.05
N ARG A 885 6.60 -15.04 -5.76
CA ARG A 885 7.95 -15.28 -5.23
C ARG A 885 8.26 -16.75 -4.99
N LEU A 886 7.31 -17.55 -4.53
CA LEU A 886 7.55 -18.94 -4.09
C LEU A 886 6.97 -19.97 -5.07
N GLY A 887 5.90 -19.63 -5.79
CA GLY A 887 5.28 -20.50 -6.79
C GLY A 887 4.81 -21.83 -6.20
N ARG A 888 5.51 -22.92 -6.52
CA ARG A 888 5.11 -24.28 -6.06
C ARG A 888 5.13 -24.44 -4.53
N ASP A 889 5.79 -23.52 -3.85
CA ASP A 889 5.95 -23.44 -2.39
C ASP A 889 5.01 -22.40 -1.74
N PHE A 890 4.07 -21.86 -2.51
CA PHE A 890 3.01 -20.98 -2.04
C PHE A 890 2.19 -21.61 -0.90
N ASN A 891 1.96 -20.82 0.17
CA ASN A 891 1.27 -21.24 1.40
C ASN A 891 1.78 -22.57 1.97
N ALA A 892 3.07 -22.88 1.81
CA ALA A 892 3.68 -24.05 2.42
C ALA A 892 3.63 -23.95 3.95
N ASN A 893 3.58 -25.12 4.61
CA ASN A 893 3.57 -25.24 6.05
C ASN A 893 5.01 -25.24 6.59
N ASN A 894 5.22 -24.76 7.82
CA ASN A 894 6.52 -24.71 8.49
C ASN A 894 6.96 -26.03 9.14
N ASN A 895 6.11 -27.05 9.25
CA ASN A 895 6.47 -28.31 9.93
C ASN A 895 6.10 -29.58 9.16
N LYS A 896 6.01 -29.47 7.82
CA LYS A 896 5.68 -30.57 6.92
C LYS A 896 6.78 -30.75 5.87
N ALA A 897 7.00 -32.00 5.48
CA ALA A 897 7.91 -32.32 4.38
C ALA A 897 7.40 -31.69 3.07
N PRO A 898 8.31 -31.31 2.14
CA PRO A 898 7.95 -30.55 0.94
C PRO A 898 6.84 -31.17 0.07
N ASP A 899 6.86 -32.50 -0.07
CA ASP A 899 5.92 -33.31 -0.86
C ASP A 899 4.71 -33.81 -0.05
N SER A 900 4.62 -33.44 1.23
CA SER A 900 3.53 -33.86 2.09
C SER A 900 2.20 -33.33 1.57
N ALA A 901 1.19 -34.19 1.57
CA ALA A 901 -0.20 -33.83 1.25
C ALA A 901 -0.83 -32.81 2.24
N LYS A 902 -0.12 -32.48 3.34
CA LYS A 902 -0.47 -31.48 4.36
C LYS A 902 0.40 -30.21 4.27
N ASN A 903 1.33 -30.14 3.32
CA ASN A 903 2.18 -28.96 3.10
C ASN A 903 1.38 -27.93 2.28
N ASP A 904 0.40 -27.33 2.95
CA ASP A 904 -0.55 -26.37 2.38
C ASP A 904 -1.35 -25.69 3.51
N ARG A 905 -1.38 -24.36 3.52
CA ARG A 905 -2.12 -23.53 4.48
C ARG A 905 -3.25 -22.72 3.84
N SER A 906 -3.49 -22.83 2.53
CA SER A 906 -4.54 -22.06 1.82
C SER A 906 -5.93 -22.28 2.41
N ALA A 907 -6.27 -23.50 2.81
CA ALA A 907 -7.56 -23.78 3.47
C ALA A 907 -7.65 -23.32 4.95
N SER A 908 -6.60 -22.69 5.49
CA SER A 908 -6.46 -22.26 6.89
C SER A 908 -6.22 -20.74 6.95
N LYS A 909 -5.11 -20.26 7.53
CA LYS A 909 -4.78 -18.83 7.64
C LYS A 909 -3.80 -18.34 6.52
N GLY A 910 -3.42 -19.21 5.56
CA GLY A 910 -2.67 -18.82 4.35
C GLY A 910 -1.22 -18.38 4.63
N PRO A 911 -0.82 -17.14 4.27
CA PRO A 911 0.53 -16.62 4.55
C PRO A 911 0.87 -16.44 6.04
N GLU A 912 -0.13 -16.22 6.91
CA GLU A 912 0.01 -16.14 8.38
C GLU A 912 1.02 -15.09 8.88
N PRO A 913 0.65 -13.78 8.82
CA PRO A 913 1.49 -12.72 9.37
C PRO A 913 1.36 -12.64 10.89
N GLU A 914 2.47 -12.85 11.59
CA GLU A 914 2.54 -12.99 13.06
C GLU A 914 3.42 -11.88 13.64
N ALA A 915 4.74 -12.02 13.46
CA ALA A 915 5.71 -11.07 13.98
C ALA A 915 5.61 -9.67 13.32
N LEU A 916 5.73 -8.61 14.12
CA LEU A 916 5.78 -7.23 13.63
C LEU A 916 6.81 -6.39 14.38
N ALA A 917 7.67 -5.69 13.63
CA ALA A 917 8.55 -4.66 14.16
C ALA A 917 8.47 -3.39 13.31
N LEU A 918 8.65 -2.23 13.96
CA LEU A 918 8.79 -0.95 13.26
C LEU A 918 10.19 -0.39 13.44
N GLY A 919 10.72 0.22 12.38
CA GLY A 919 12.04 0.83 12.39
C GLY A 919 12.09 2.13 11.60
N ARG A 920 12.91 3.08 12.06
CA ARG A 920 13.13 4.34 11.33
C ARG A 920 14.51 4.35 10.67
N ILE A 921 14.54 4.51 9.35
CA ILE A 921 15.76 4.54 8.54
C ILE A 921 15.72 5.77 7.65
N ASN A 922 16.76 6.60 7.69
CA ASN A 922 16.87 7.83 6.87
C ASN A 922 15.63 8.75 6.94
N GLY A 923 15.02 8.82 8.13
CA GLY A 923 13.84 9.64 8.40
C GLY A 923 12.50 9.05 7.94
N ARG A 924 12.49 7.85 7.35
CA ARG A 924 11.32 7.08 6.90
C ARG A 924 11.00 5.96 7.89
N THR A 925 9.73 5.62 8.05
CA THR A 925 9.26 4.56 8.95
C THR A 925 8.94 3.31 8.14
N TYR A 926 9.46 2.17 8.58
CA TYR A 926 9.30 0.88 7.93
C TYR A 926 8.62 -0.11 8.87
N ALA A 927 7.76 -0.94 8.30
CA ALA A 927 7.19 -2.11 8.96
C ALA A 927 7.85 -3.37 8.41
N PHE A 928 8.27 -4.23 9.33
CA PHE A 928 8.78 -5.58 9.07
C PHE A 928 7.72 -6.55 9.58
N ILE A 929 7.16 -7.38 8.71
CA ILE A 929 6.09 -8.33 9.04
C ILE A 929 6.57 -9.74 8.74
N GLY A 930 6.75 -10.56 9.78
CA GLY A 930 7.14 -11.97 9.69
C GLY A 930 5.94 -12.84 9.31
N LEU A 931 6.19 -13.85 8.48
CA LEU A 931 5.19 -14.83 8.07
C LEU A 931 5.50 -16.18 8.72
N GLU A 932 4.74 -16.56 9.74
CA GLU A 932 5.05 -17.69 10.63
C GLU A 932 5.06 -19.04 9.89
N ARG A 933 4.08 -19.30 9.02
CA ARG A 933 4.01 -20.59 8.31
C ARG A 933 4.88 -20.67 7.07
N VAL A 934 4.62 -19.81 6.09
CA VAL A 934 5.34 -19.88 4.82
C VAL A 934 6.79 -19.42 5.00
N GLY A 935 7.07 -18.59 6.02
CA GLY A 935 8.38 -18.06 6.34
C GLY A 935 8.67 -16.73 5.66
N GLY A 936 9.73 -16.09 6.13
CA GLY A 936 10.23 -14.83 5.58
C GLY A 936 9.53 -13.58 6.10
N ILE A 937 9.99 -12.43 5.63
CA ILE A 937 9.67 -11.12 6.17
C ILE A 937 9.29 -10.18 5.03
N MET A 938 8.12 -9.57 5.16
CA MET A 938 7.61 -8.50 4.30
C MET A 938 8.10 -7.15 4.83
N LEU A 939 8.70 -6.34 3.97
CA LEU A 939 9.16 -4.98 4.27
C LEU A 939 8.28 -3.96 3.56
N TYR A 940 7.64 -3.09 4.33
CA TYR A 940 6.83 -1.97 3.83
C TYR A 940 7.39 -0.65 4.32
N ASP A 941 7.38 0.37 3.45
CA ASP A 941 7.44 1.75 3.91
C ASP A 941 6.04 2.20 4.34
N ILE A 942 5.92 2.61 5.59
CA ILE A 942 4.67 3.11 6.20
C ILE A 942 4.81 4.55 6.68
N THR A 943 5.80 5.31 6.18
CA THR A 943 6.04 6.71 6.56
C THR A 943 4.77 7.55 6.42
N SER A 944 3.97 7.26 5.40
CA SER A 944 2.61 7.77 5.24
C SER A 944 1.60 6.65 5.53
N PRO A 945 0.77 6.75 6.59
CA PRO A 945 -0.24 5.72 6.92
C PRO A 945 -1.27 5.52 5.80
N TYR A 946 -1.50 6.56 4.97
CA TYR A 946 -2.44 6.54 3.86
C TYR A 946 -1.79 6.17 2.52
N ALA A 947 -0.49 5.88 2.47
CA ALA A 947 0.16 5.42 1.25
C ALA A 947 1.30 4.40 1.51
N PRO A 948 1.08 3.31 2.28
CA PRO A 948 2.10 2.28 2.46
C PRO A 948 2.57 1.69 1.13
N GLN A 949 3.87 1.41 1.03
CA GLN A 949 4.50 0.87 -0.18
C GLN A 949 5.29 -0.40 0.15
N PHE A 950 5.02 -1.49 -0.57
CA PHE A 950 5.84 -2.70 -0.49
C PHE A 950 7.24 -2.44 -1.04
N ILE A 951 8.27 -2.92 -0.34
CA ILE A 951 9.67 -2.75 -0.70
C ILE A 951 10.31 -4.09 -1.08
N GLN A 952 10.19 -5.11 -0.21
CA GLN A 952 10.89 -6.38 -0.36
C GLN A 952 10.19 -7.49 0.42
N TYR A 953 10.27 -8.71 -0.10
CA TYR A 953 10.02 -9.95 0.65
C TYR A 953 11.32 -10.75 0.70
N THR A 954 11.79 -11.08 1.90
CA THR A 954 13.03 -11.84 2.11
C THR A 954 12.70 -13.14 2.80
N ASN A 955 13.16 -14.25 2.24
CA ASN A 955 13.01 -15.58 2.81
C ASN A 955 14.23 -16.42 2.43
N ASN A 956 15.01 -16.85 3.42
CA ASN A 956 16.20 -17.68 3.22
C ASN A 956 15.89 -19.19 3.27
N ARG A 957 14.62 -19.57 3.41
CA ARG A 957 14.20 -20.97 3.52
C ARG A 957 14.43 -21.76 2.22
N ASP A 958 15.07 -22.92 2.33
CA ASP A 958 15.12 -23.94 1.28
C ASP A 958 13.94 -24.90 1.40
N PHE A 959 12.89 -24.64 0.62
CA PHE A 959 11.67 -25.46 0.57
C PHE A 959 11.87 -26.87 0.00
N ALA A 960 13.06 -27.24 -0.49
CA ALA A 960 13.37 -28.62 -0.84
C ALA A 960 13.82 -29.45 0.38
N LYS A 961 14.07 -28.81 1.54
CA LYS A 961 14.51 -29.47 2.77
C LYS A 961 13.36 -29.60 3.77
N ASN A 962 13.54 -30.47 4.75
CA ASN A 962 12.61 -30.58 5.87
C ASN A 962 12.82 -29.38 6.79
N PRO A 963 11.79 -28.55 7.04
CA PRO A 963 11.93 -27.33 7.85
C PRO A 963 12.36 -27.59 9.30
N SER A 964 12.23 -28.82 9.79
CA SER A 964 12.70 -29.22 11.12
C SER A 964 14.19 -29.62 11.14
N LYS A 965 15.00 -29.02 10.26
CA LYS A 965 16.44 -29.27 10.09
C LYS A 965 17.15 -27.98 9.69
N GLU A 966 18.35 -27.77 10.22
CA GLU A 966 19.24 -26.64 9.92
C GLU A 966 19.32 -26.30 8.42
N ALA A 967 19.46 -27.33 7.57
CA ALA A 967 19.63 -27.14 6.13
C ALA A 967 18.45 -26.45 5.43
N ALA A 968 17.29 -26.32 6.09
CA ALA A 968 16.14 -25.62 5.54
C ALA A 968 16.20 -24.10 5.73
N GLY A 969 17.09 -23.57 6.58
CA GLY A 969 17.09 -22.15 6.94
C GLY A 969 15.95 -21.76 7.88
N ASP A 970 15.66 -20.47 7.97
CA ASP A 970 14.73 -19.93 8.97
C ASP A 970 13.28 -20.35 8.73
N SER A 971 12.57 -20.63 9.82
CA SER A 971 11.16 -21.02 9.78
C SER A 971 10.44 -20.62 11.07
N GLY A 972 9.24 -20.05 10.95
CA GLY A 972 8.45 -19.55 12.08
C GLY A 972 8.97 -18.25 12.69
N PRO A 973 9.13 -17.13 11.94
CA PRO A 973 9.43 -15.84 12.57
C PRO A 973 8.35 -15.46 13.59
N GLU A 974 8.75 -15.29 14.84
CA GLU A 974 7.85 -15.10 16.00
C GLU A 974 8.04 -13.71 16.62
N GLY A 975 9.24 -13.44 17.13
CA GLY A 975 9.61 -12.15 17.70
C GLY A 975 10.65 -11.43 16.85
N MET A 976 10.48 -10.12 16.70
CA MET A 976 11.43 -9.27 15.98
C MET A 976 11.82 -8.02 16.75
N THR A 977 13.12 -7.74 16.81
CA THR A 977 13.68 -6.52 17.40
C THR A 977 14.39 -5.68 16.35
N PHE A 978 13.94 -4.44 16.16
CA PHE A 978 14.66 -3.46 15.33
C PHE A 978 15.73 -2.73 16.15
N VAL A 979 16.95 -2.67 15.62
CA VAL A 979 18.07 -1.91 16.20
C VAL A 979 18.43 -0.76 15.28
N ALA A 980 18.31 0.47 15.78
CA ALA A 980 18.67 1.66 15.01
C ALA A 980 20.17 1.67 14.67
N ALA A 981 20.53 2.29 13.54
CA ALA A 981 21.92 2.38 13.08
C ALA A 981 22.88 2.97 14.14
N ALA A 982 22.41 3.90 14.97
CA ALA A 982 23.20 4.52 16.04
C ALA A 982 23.48 3.59 17.23
N ASP A 983 22.63 2.58 17.43
CA ASP A 983 22.74 1.61 18.51
C ASP A 983 23.33 0.26 18.03
N SER A 984 23.59 0.16 16.72
CA SER A 984 24.10 -1.04 16.06
C SER A 984 25.64 -1.08 16.02
N PRO A 985 26.26 -2.26 16.24
CA PRO A 985 27.71 -2.43 16.10
C PRO A 985 28.23 -2.20 14.68
N THR A 986 27.39 -2.31 13.64
CA THR A 986 27.80 -2.11 12.23
C THR A 986 27.67 -0.66 11.76
N GLY A 987 27.04 0.20 12.57
CA GLY A 987 26.65 1.55 12.16
C GLY A 987 25.51 1.60 11.12
N LYS A 988 24.87 0.45 10.84
CA LYS A 988 23.68 0.33 10.00
C LYS A 988 22.54 -0.29 10.80
N ALA A 989 21.29 -0.02 10.41
CA ALA A 989 20.14 -0.58 11.11
C ALA A 989 20.13 -2.10 11.00
N LEU A 990 19.74 -2.77 12.08
CA LEU A 990 19.58 -4.23 12.13
C LEU A 990 18.13 -4.60 12.44
N LEU A 991 17.72 -5.77 11.98
CA LEU A 991 16.52 -6.47 12.42
C LEU A 991 16.97 -7.85 12.94
N ILE A 992 16.72 -8.11 14.21
CA ILE A 992 16.96 -9.40 14.86
C ILE A 992 15.64 -10.16 14.84
N VAL A 993 15.67 -11.42 14.41
CA VAL A 993 14.49 -12.24 14.18
C VAL A 993 14.68 -13.56 14.90
N ALA A 994 13.77 -13.89 15.81
CA ALA A 994 13.68 -15.20 16.42
C ALA A 994 12.72 -16.07 15.61
N ASN A 995 13.14 -17.30 15.32
CA ASN A 995 12.40 -18.25 14.52
C ASN A 995 12.10 -19.50 15.36
N GLU A 996 10.85 -19.66 15.78
CA GLU A 996 10.44 -20.63 16.80
C GLU A 996 10.49 -22.09 16.32
N VAL A 997 10.26 -22.29 15.02
CA VAL A 997 10.26 -23.62 14.41
C VAL A 997 11.67 -24.10 14.07
N SER A 998 12.52 -23.23 13.51
CA SER A 998 13.94 -23.56 13.27
C SER A 998 14.77 -23.52 14.55
N GLY A 999 14.33 -22.78 15.56
CA GLY A 999 15.13 -22.51 16.77
C GLY A 999 16.34 -21.62 16.48
N SER A 1000 16.23 -20.78 15.44
CA SER A 1000 17.30 -19.90 14.96
C SER A 1000 17.06 -18.45 15.36
N THR A 1001 18.13 -17.70 15.59
CA THR A 1001 18.11 -16.24 15.75
C THR A 1001 18.93 -15.61 14.64
N THR A 1002 18.27 -14.91 13.72
CA THR A 1002 18.89 -14.37 12.51
C THR A 1002 18.93 -12.85 12.54
N VAL A 1003 20.06 -12.28 12.12
CA VAL A 1003 20.27 -10.83 12.02
C VAL A 1003 20.29 -10.41 10.57
N TYR A 1004 19.41 -9.47 10.24
CA TYR A 1004 19.38 -8.79 8.96
C TYR A 1004 19.89 -7.36 9.12
N GLN A 1005 20.72 -6.92 8.18
CA GLN A 1005 21.11 -5.52 8.04
C GLN A 1005 20.20 -4.82 7.02
N VAL A 1006 19.72 -3.62 7.35
CA VAL A 1006 18.78 -2.84 6.54
C VAL A 1006 19.40 -1.49 6.16
N TYR A 1007 19.51 -1.21 4.86
CA TYR A 1007 20.21 -0.01 4.36
C TYR A 1007 19.79 0.46 2.96
#